data_AF-A0A640TZ70-F1
#
_entry.id   AF-A0A640TZ70-F1
#
_cell.length_a   1.000
_cell.length_b   1.000
_cell.length_c   1.000
_cell.angle_alpha   90.00
_cell.angle_beta   90.00
_cell.angle_gamma   90.00
#
_symmetry.space_group_name_H-M   'P 1'
#
loop_
_entity.id
_entity.type
_entity.pdbx_description
1 polymer ?
#
loop_
_entity_poly.entity_id
_entity_poly.type
_entity_poly.pdbx_seq_one_letter_code
_entity_poly.pdbx_strand_id
1 'polypeptide(L)'
;MIYGLLTPDVPLGPFEGSPITVWSAQGKQTKLHTSSSCSYLRSARATEREVYLDASVVARMCPQCGAYSSWARPGTGLAVFLDTLTGLGLLYELDSFRDADEDACGDEEVRQAASLLHRPAPAVPTDTAAQDEAEDDEDAAWEELQESRRVREAVFREWRGALASMHRAHQQLELFPWLRSWAEAALQMKADRLRAVQVQARLLVTEDTLLAAAAAAAMQEPDVPADDAAFALLGCPAEARKKLLSLWRRWQRTVEDSWDPPREQAYLVHHLADGMSSRRKGRDQMLERARAVMAGWESRVRLASARTYDEQVLVACLPHNAATERDSRRSLLDRLDEWELGVLAVYTVDTDWQPQSVITMRVPEPVAARLLTQQHGLSYTEREAAGMEPAPDAVSALSPLAEPSFGPGVFDDTPVRSRRPVTLAHLRALRAAMRDAEQLYVVFSADAGLEVVALSVLEQRCAAGWRGVIIAGASDLPDALFDSQRTPAGQDAPEDGEIWPERVYDPHHAAFGAGLGVAEGERVLLRLCAGRRDVDHALRSLALARGMADLRQLETAGYDDRGFARRPFASAVWHGLLAMEQLDLQPFEPAIETGWRRGSGLPLGVLAQVQVYTSDAAGRYQGRAHSPGCAHRRPEHGVGRDDDLVTLEELIGSKDFDPCSKCGGYAIRRLTQDQVAYYRAAHRLHHLAQQVHAVARDVGGDGSDLAAELEEFIRLDRNQTEAWFPSREQACQWREIVDRLRRTLPGPGPA
;
A
#
# COMPACT_ATOMS: atom_id res chain seq x y z
N MET A 1 -6.23 -31.26 2.99
CA MET A 1 -6.93 -30.91 1.75
C MET A 1 -6.03 -30.03 0.90
N ILE A 2 -5.92 -30.27 -0.41
CA ILE A 2 -5.08 -29.47 -1.30
C ILE A 2 -5.99 -28.50 -2.06
N TYR A 3 -6.39 -27.43 -1.38
CA TYR A 3 -7.18 -26.35 -1.96
C TYR A 3 -6.33 -25.50 -2.91
N GLY A 4 -6.97 -24.87 -3.90
CA GLY A 4 -6.32 -23.84 -4.73
C GLY A 4 -5.33 -24.34 -5.80
N LEU A 5 -5.40 -25.63 -6.18
CA LEU A 5 -4.57 -26.18 -7.25
C LEU A 5 -5.22 -25.97 -8.62
N LEU A 6 -4.44 -25.48 -9.58
CA LEU A 6 -4.85 -25.48 -10.98
C LEU A 6 -5.02 -26.92 -11.49
N THR A 7 -6.22 -27.25 -11.97
CA THR A 7 -6.56 -28.56 -12.52
C THR A 7 -6.75 -28.50 -14.05
N PRO A 8 -6.60 -29.62 -14.78
CA PRO A 8 -6.66 -29.63 -16.24
C PRO A 8 -8.01 -29.24 -16.85
N ASP A 9 -9.08 -29.25 -16.07
CA ASP A 9 -10.44 -28.87 -16.46
C ASP A 9 -10.68 -27.36 -16.41
N VAL A 10 -9.79 -26.58 -15.77
CA VAL A 10 -9.89 -25.11 -15.73
C VAL A 10 -9.59 -24.56 -17.13
N PRO A 11 -10.54 -23.82 -17.76
CA PRO A 11 -10.32 -23.24 -19.08
C PRO A 11 -9.23 -22.16 -19.03
N LEU A 12 -8.11 -22.39 -19.70
CA LEU A 12 -7.02 -21.42 -19.81
C LEU A 12 -7.38 -20.23 -20.71
N GLY A 13 -8.44 -20.38 -21.54
CA GLY A 13 -8.93 -19.34 -22.41
C GLY A 13 -7.86 -18.84 -23.38
N PRO A 14 -7.64 -17.52 -23.50
CA PRO A 14 -6.68 -16.98 -24.45
C PRO A 14 -5.22 -17.27 -24.08
N PHE A 15 -4.95 -17.76 -22.85
CA PHE A 15 -3.61 -18.13 -22.41
C PHE A 15 -3.20 -19.56 -22.78
N GLU A 16 -4.11 -20.38 -23.29
CA GLU A 16 -3.78 -21.71 -23.79
C GLU A 16 -2.72 -21.62 -24.91
N GLY A 17 -1.69 -22.45 -24.81
CA GLY A 17 -0.54 -22.45 -25.71
C GLY A 17 0.52 -21.39 -25.39
N SER A 18 0.40 -20.64 -24.28
CA SER A 18 1.45 -19.68 -23.87
C SER A 18 2.73 -20.42 -23.45
N PRO A 19 3.92 -19.98 -23.87
CA PRO A 19 5.18 -20.59 -23.44
C PRO A 19 5.45 -20.31 -21.96
N ILE A 20 5.84 -21.34 -21.21
CA ILE A 20 6.29 -21.25 -19.82
C ILE A 20 7.63 -21.99 -19.64
N THR A 21 8.48 -21.45 -18.79
CA THR A 21 9.74 -22.08 -18.40
C THR A 21 9.51 -23.03 -17.23
N VAL A 22 9.94 -24.28 -17.37
CA VAL A 22 9.78 -25.30 -16.34
C VAL A 22 11.08 -26.08 -16.10
N TRP A 23 11.23 -26.58 -14.87
CA TRP A 23 12.27 -27.52 -14.48
C TRP A 23 11.66 -28.90 -14.30
N SER A 24 12.34 -29.91 -14.83
CA SER A 24 11.90 -31.30 -14.67
C SER A 24 13.09 -32.26 -14.63
N ALA A 25 12.91 -33.37 -13.94
CA ALA A 25 13.83 -34.50 -14.03
C ALA A 25 13.74 -35.17 -15.42
N GLN A 26 14.78 -35.90 -15.83
CA GLN A 26 14.80 -36.62 -17.10
C GLN A 26 13.66 -37.65 -17.17
N GLY A 27 12.66 -37.40 -18.03
CA GLY A 27 11.53 -38.29 -18.31
C GLY A 27 10.37 -37.54 -18.95
N LYS A 28 9.52 -38.23 -19.71
CA LYS A 28 8.37 -37.60 -20.39
C LYS A 28 7.17 -37.38 -19.46
N GLN A 29 7.06 -38.14 -18.38
CA GLN A 29 5.95 -38.13 -17.40
C GLN A 29 6.35 -37.50 -16.06
N THR A 30 7.52 -36.87 -15.98
CA THR A 30 7.98 -36.25 -14.74
C THR A 30 7.15 -35.01 -14.43
N LYS A 31 6.97 -34.76 -13.13
CA LYS A 31 6.35 -33.53 -12.64
C LYS A 31 7.19 -32.32 -13.05
N LEU A 32 6.50 -31.23 -13.35
CA LEU A 32 7.05 -29.94 -13.74
C LEU A 32 7.12 -29.05 -12.51
N HIS A 33 8.17 -28.24 -12.43
CA HIS A 33 8.46 -27.35 -11.32
C HIS A 33 8.79 -25.95 -11.85
N THR A 34 8.56 -24.94 -11.02
CA THR A 34 8.88 -23.52 -11.30
C THR A 34 10.29 -23.12 -10.91
N SER A 35 11.07 -24.02 -10.30
CA SER A 35 12.45 -23.76 -9.93
C SER A 35 13.24 -25.06 -9.81
N SER A 36 14.53 -25.00 -10.13
CA SER A 36 15.50 -26.06 -9.84
C SER A 36 15.71 -26.31 -8.34
N SER A 37 15.38 -25.33 -7.49
CA SER A 37 15.49 -25.41 -6.02
C SER A 37 14.23 -25.94 -5.32
N CYS A 38 13.20 -26.35 -6.08
CA CYS A 38 11.99 -26.90 -5.50
C CYS A 38 12.31 -28.17 -4.68
N SER A 39 11.91 -28.20 -3.40
CA SER A 39 12.19 -29.34 -2.51
C SER A 39 11.56 -30.66 -2.98
N TYR A 40 10.51 -30.60 -3.81
CA TYR A 40 9.86 -31.77 -4.41
C TYR A 40 10.58 -32.27 -5.67
N LEU A 41 11.55 -31.52 -6.20
CA LEU A 41 12.39 -31.93 -7.32
C LEU A 41 13.51 -32.84 -6.80
N ARG A 42 13.22 -34.14 -6.68
CA ARG A 42 14.13 -35.15 -6.10
C ARG A 42 15.30 -35.57 -7.01
N SER A 43 15.72 -34.73 -7.95
CA SER A 43 16.77 -35.06 -8.93
C SER A 43 17.86 -33.99 -8.99
N ALA A 44 19.11 -34.41 -8.83
CA ALA A 44 20.28 -33.54 -9.03
C ALA A 44 20.52 -33.14 -10.50
N ARG A 45 19.79 -33.75 -11.46
CA ARG A 45 19.92 -33.50 -12.91
C ARG A 45 18.62 -32.92 -13.49
N ALA A 46 18.10 -31.87 -12.86
CA ALA A 46 16.99 -31.13 -13.41
C ALA A 46 17.41 -30.36 -14.68
N THR A 47 16.58 -30.41 -15.71
CA THR A 47 16.79 -29.61 -16.94
C THR A 47 15.71 -28.55 -17.05
N GLU A 48 16.12 -27.33 -17.35
CA GLU A 48 15.24 -26.25 -17.78
C GLU A 48 14.72 -26.53 -19.19
N ARG A 49 13.43 -26.29 -19.41
CA ARG A 49 12.76 -26.47 -20.70
C ARG A 49 11.65 -25.44 -20.85
N GLU A 50 11.42 -25.00 -22.08
CA GLU A 50 10.22 -24.25 -22.44
C GLU A 50 9.13 -25.24 -22.88
N VAL A 51 7.92 -25.10 -22.34
CA VAL A 51 6.75 -25.89 -22.72
C VAL A 51 5.55 -24.98 -22.95
N TYR A 52 4.61 -25.39 -23.79
CA TYR A 52 3.38 -24.65 -24.02
C TYR A 52 2.32 -25.05 -22.99
N LEU A 53 1.71 -24.06 -22.35
CA LEU A 53 0.70 -24.28 -21.31
C LEU A 53 -0.57 -24.87 -21.93
N ASP A 54 -0.87 -26.12 -21.57
CA ASP A 54 -2.09 -26.82 -21.93
C ASP A 54 -2.56 -27.71 -20.76
N ALA A 55 -3.72 -28.35 -20.91
CA ALA A 55 -4.27 -29.25 -19.89
C ALA A 55 -3.30 -30.39 -19.49
N SER A 56 -2.47 -30.87 -20.42
CA SER A 56 -1.50 -31.94 -20.17
C SER A 56 -0.32 -31.47 -19.32
N VAL A 57 0.12 -30.22 -19.53
CA VAL A 57 1.15 -29.55 -18.73
C VAL A 57 0.63 -29.25 -17.34
N VAL A 58 -0.61 -28.76 -17.20
CA VAL A 58 -1.27 -28.54 -15.91
C VAL A 58 -1.33 -29.83 -15.10
N ALA A 59 -1.73 -30.96 -15.71
CA ALA A 59 -1.77 -32.27 -15.03
C ALA A 59 -0.40 -32.71 -14.47
N ARG A 60 0.68 -32.23 -15.10
CA ARG A 60 2.05 -32.53 -14.71
C ARG A 60 2.66 -31.50 -13.75
N MET A 61 1.97 -30.40 -13.43
CA MET A 61 2.47 -29.44 -12.45
C MET A 61 2.67 -30.11 -11.08
N CYS A 62 3.76 -29.76 -10.41
CA CYS A 62 3.99 -30.12 -9.02
C CYS A 62 2.92 -29.42 -8.15
N PRO A 63 2.23 -30.13 -7.24
CA PRO A 63 1.18 -29.52 -6.42
C PRO A 63 1.65 -28.31 -5.60
N GLN A 64 2.86 -28.37 -5.00
CA GLN A 64 3.37 -27.25 -4.22
C GLN A 64 3.69 -26.03 -5.09
N CYS A 65 4.31 -26.25 -6.26
CA CYS A 65 4.55 -25.17 -7.21
C CYS A 65 3.24 -24.63 -7.77
N GLY A 66 2.28 -25.52 -8.08
CA GLY A 66 0.97 -25.21 -8.65
C GLY A 66 0.15 -24.27 -7.78
N ALA A 67 0.24 -24.38 -6.46
CA ALA A 67 -0.53 -23.55 -5.54
C ALA A 67 0.15 -22.22 -5.17
N TYR A 68 1.48 -22.16 -5.11
CA TYR A 68 2.17 -21.05 -4.44
C TYR A 68 3.37 -20.48 -5.19
N SER A 69 3.69 -20.97 -6.39
CA SER A 69 4.84 -20.48 -7.15
C SER A 69 4.41 -19.72 -8.41
N SER A 70 5.26 -18.79 -8.84
CA SER A 70 5.09 -18.07 -10.10
C SER A 70 5.42 -18.99 -11.28
N TRP A 71 4.40 -19.34 -12.08
CA TRP A 71 4.56 -20.15 -13.30
C TRP A 71 4.79 -19.31 -14.57
N ALA A 72 4.60 -18.00 -14.44
CA ALA A 72 4.85 -17.03 -15.48
C ALA A 72 5.70 -15.89 -14.93
N ARG A 73 6.20 -15.01 -15.81
CA ARG A 73 7.00 -13.87 -15.40
C ARG A 73 6.13 -12.86 -14.63
N PRO A 74 6.55 -12.37 -13.45
CA PRO A 74 5.78 -11.37 -12.70
C PRO A 74 5.50 -10.12 -13.55
N GLY A 75 4.27 -9.60 -13.52
CA GLY A 75 3.87 -8.45 -14.35
C GLY A 75 3.16 -8.81 -15.66
N THR A 76 3.23 -10.08 -16.08
CA THR A 76 2.55 -10.58 -17.29
C THR A 76 1.05 -10.80 -17.07
N GLY A 77 0.26 -10.76 -18.16
CA GLY A 77 -1.15 -11.14 -18.14
C GLY A 77 -1.34 -12.59 -17.67
N LEU A 78 -0.46 -13.49 -18.10
CA LEU A 78 -0.46 -14.89 -17.65
C LEU A 78 -0.15 -15.03 -16.16
N ALA A 79 0.82 -14.28 -15.62
CA ALA A 79 1.09 -14.31 -14.18
C ALA A 79 -0.10 -13.80 -13.40
N VAL A 80 -0.71 -12.68 -13.81
CA VAL A 80 -1.94 -12.16 -13.18
C VAL A 80 -3.05 -13.21 -13.19
N PHE A 81 -3.26 -13.91 -14.31
CA PHE A 81 -4.23 -14.99 -14.42
C PHE A 81 -3.96 -16.15 -13.45
N LEU A 82 -2.75 -16.72 -13.49
CA LEU A 82 -2.39 -17.88 -12.67
C LEU A 82 -2.35 -17.54 -11.17
N ASP A 83 -1.91 -16.34 -10.82
CA ASP A 83 -1.91 -15.85 -9.44
C ASP A 83 -3.35 -15.64 -8.93
N THR A 84 -4.24 -15.10 -9.77
CA THR A 84 -5.62 -14.85 -9.36
C THR A 84 -6.42 -16.14 -9.25
N LEU A 85 -6.03 -17.20 -9.96
CA LEU A 85 -6.66 -18.52 -9.88
C LEU A 85 -6.18 -19.35 -8.70
N THR A 86 -4.87 -19.45 -8.51
CA THR A 86 -4.26 -20.46 -7.62
C THR A 86 -4.05 -19.97 -6.19
N GLY A 87 -3.67 -20.86 -5.28
CA GLY A 87 -3.37 -20.52 -3.89
C GLY A 87 -4.63 -20.14 -3.12
N LEU A 88 -4.72 -18.88 -2.66
CA LEU A 88 -5.92 -18.30 -2.04
C LEU A 88 -6.76 -17.50 -3.05
N GLY A 89 -6.60 -17.78 -4.34
CA GLY A 89 -7.36 -17.17 -5.44
C GLY A 89 -8.71 -17.85 -5.72
N LEU A 90 -9.22 -17.70 -6.94
CA LEU A 90 -10.55 -18.16 -7.35
C LEU A 90 -10.80 -19.65 -7.06
N LEU A 91 -9.81 -20.51 -7.25
CA LEU A 91 -9.96 -21.94 -7.00
C LEU A 91 -10.18 -22.25 -5.52
N TYR A 92 -9.54 -21.48 -4.63
CA TYR A 92 -9.80 -21.57 -3.19
C TYR A 92 -11.18 -21.00 -2.86
N GLU A 93 -11.55 -19.86 -3.43
CA GLU A 93 -12.86 -19.25 -3.17
C GLU A 93 -14.02 -20.11 -3.69
N LEU A 94 -13.88 -20.81 -4.82
CA LEU A 94 -14.92 -21.70 -5.34
C LEU A 94 -15.10 -22.98 -4.52
N ASP A 95 -14.03 -23.46 -3.86
CA ASP A 95 -14.09 -24.67 -3.03
C ASP A 95 -14.46 -24.35 -1.56
N SER A 96 -14.09 -23.15 -1.08
CA SER A 96 -14.44 -22.69 0.27
C SER A 96 -15.93 -22.39 0.40
N PHE A 97 -16.51 -22.79 1.53
CA PHE A 97 -17.93 -22.59 1.85
C PHE A 97 -18.89 -23.16 0.78
N ARG A 98 -18.45 -24.17 0.02
CA ARG A 98 -19.33 -24.92 -0.88
C ARG A 98 -20.22 -25.89 -0.12
N ASP A 99 -19.63 -26.55 0.87
CA ASP A 99 -20.27 -27.56 1.71
C ASP A 99 -20.12 -27.14 3.19
N ALA A 100 -20.85 -27.80 4.10
CA ALA A 100 -20.69 -27.58 5.53
C ALA A 100 -19.32 -28.09 5.99
N ASP A 101 -18.54 -27.24 6.68
CA ASP A 101 -17.29 -27.65 7.32
C ASP A 101 -17.57 -28.67 8.45
N GLU A 102 -16.55 -29.44 8.84
CA GLU A 102 -16.67 -30.44 9.93
C GLU A 102 -17.14 -29.82 11.26
N ASP A 103 -16.83 -28.54 11.48
CA ASP A 103 -17.18 -27.76 12.67
C ASP A 103 -18.45 -26.89 12.48
N ALA A 104 -19.20 -27.08 11.38
CA ALA A 104 -20.39 -26.28 11.10
C ALA A 104 -21.57 -26.68 12.02
N CYS A 105 -22.30 -25.67 12.53
CA CYS A 105 -23.44 -25.90 13.40
C CYS A 105 -24.60 -26.57 12.67
N GLY A 106 -25.19 -27.58 13.30
CA GLY A 106 -26.35 -28.30 12.75
C GLY A 106 -27.66 -27.52 12.93
N ASP A 107 -28.67 -27.80 12.10
CA ASP A 107 -29.98 -27.12 12.19
C ASP A 107 -30.67 -27.29 13.55
N GLU A 108 -30.47 -28.42 14.22
CA GLU A 108 -31.03 -28.67 15.55
C GLU A 108 -30.38 -27.80 16.62
N GLU A 109 -29.05 -27.75 16.60
CA GLU A 109 -28.23 -26.92 17.49
C GLU A 109 -28.58 -25.44 17.34
N VAL A 110 -28.73 -24.96 16.10
CA VAL A 110 -29.17 -23.59 15.82
C VAL A 110 -30.57 -23.31 16.37
N ARG A 111 -31.52 -24.25 16.21
CA ARG A 111 -32.89 -24.09 16.73
C ARG A 111 -32.93 -24.10 18.26
N GLN A 112 -32.10 -24.92 18.91
CA GLN A 112 -31.95 -24.92 20.36
C GLN A 112 -31.34 -23.60 20.85
N ALA A 113 -30.26 -23.14 20.22
CA ALA A 113 -29.62 -21.86 20.54
C ALA A 113 -30.57 -20.68 20.36
N ALA A 114 -31.32 -20.62 19.25
CA ALA A 114 -32.34 -19.60 19.03
C ALA A 114 -33.40 -19.60 20.13
N SER A 115 -33.87 -20.78 20.56
CA SER A 115 -34.87 -20.90 21.63
C SER A 115 -34.36 -20.36 22.97
N LEU A 116 -33.06 -20.52 23.26
CA LEU A 116 -32.41 -20.00 24.46
C LEU A 116 -32.16 -18.49 24.37
N LEU A 117 -31.68 -17.98 23.23
CA LEU A 117 -31.43 -16.56 23.00
C LEU A 117 -32.72 -15.73 23.06
N HIS A 118 -33.84 -16.28 22.58
CA HIS A 118 -35.14 -15.60 22.58
C HIS A 118 -35.91 -15.76 23.89
N ARG A 119 -35.38 -16.52 24.85
CA ARG A 119 -36.06 -16.79 26.12
C ARG A 119 -36.23 -15.47 26.90
N PRO A 120 -37.45 -15.11 27.34
CA PRO A 120 -37.64 -13.98 28.24
C PRO A 120 -36.99 -14.29 29.59
N ALA A 121 -36.40 -13.29 30.24
CA ALA A 121 -35.74 -13.47 31.53
C ALA A 121 -36.70 -14.10 32.57
N PRO A 122 -36.25 -15.09 33.36
CA PRO A 122 -37.05 -15.64 34.44
C PRO A 122 -37.39 -14.55 35.46
N ALA A 123 -38.61 -14.60 36.01
CA ALA A 123 -38.98 -13.69 37.09
C ALA A 123 -38.16 -14.06 38.34
N VAL A 124 -37.53 -13.06 38.98
CA VAL A 124 -36.72 -13.27 40.19
C VAL A 124 -37.57 -13.97 41.26
N PRO A 125 -37.19 -15.17 41.75
CA PRO A 125 -37.91 -15.85 42.81
C PRO A 125 -37.89 -15.02 44.09
N THR A 126 -39.05 -14.82 44.71
CA THR A 126 -39.19 -14.05 45.96
C THR A 126 -38.90 -14.84 47.24
N ASP A 127 -38.49 -16.12 47.13
CA ASP A 127 -38.39 -17.05 48.26
C ASP A 127 -36.94 -17.53 48.48
N THR A 128 -36.44 -17.43 49.71
CA THR A 128 -35.01 -17.62 50.07
C THR A 128 -34.50 -19.05 49.93
N ALA A 129 -35.36 -20.07 50.02
CA ALA A 129 -34.96 -21.47 49.80
C ALA A 129 -34.89 -21.83 48.31
N ALA A 130 -35.59 -21.08 47.47
CA ALA A 130 -35.52 -21.17 46.02
C ALA A 130 -34.40 -20.29 45.44
N GLN A 131 -33.63 -19.57 46.27
CA GLN A 131 -32.46 -18.80 45.84
C GLN A 131 -31.20 -19.68 45.79
N ASP A 132 -30.96 -20.54 46.79
CA ASP A 132 -29.78 -21.41 46.80
C ASP A 132 -29.85 -22.52 45.72
N GLU A 133 -31.03 -23.09 45.44
CA GLU A 133 -31.23 -24.00 44.29
C GLU A 133 -31.24 -23.24 42.94
N ALA A 134 -31.65 -21.97 42.93
CA ALA A 134 -31.57 -21.13 41.74
C ALA A 134 -30.14 -20.69 41.43
N GLU A 135 -29.22 -20.57 42.40
CA GLU A 135 -27.83 -20.20 42.13
C GLU A 135 -27.09 -21.28 41.31
N ASP A 136 -27.26 -22.57 41.64
CA ASP A 136 -26.68 -23.70 40.87
C ASP A 136 -27.35 -23.86 39.47
N ASP A 137 -28.68 -23.64 39.39
CA ASP A 137 -29.43 -23.65 38.11
C ASP A 137 -29.16 -22.41 37.23
N GLU A 138 -28.84 -21.26 37.84
CA GLU A 138 -28.47 -20.01 37.15
C GLU A 138 -27.09 -20.13 36.50
N ASP A 139 -26.12 -20.78 37.16
CA ASP A 139 -24.79 -21.04 36.59
C ASP A 139 -24.88 -21.95 35.36
N ALA A 140 -25.67 -23.04 35.42
CA ALA A 140 -25.90 -23.93 34.28
C ALA A 140 -26.66 -23.22 33.14
N ALA A 141 -27.70 -22.43 33.45
CA ALA A 141 -28.43 -21.65 32.46
C ALA A 141 -27.56 -20.55 31.81
N TRP A 142 -26.61 -19.98 32.56
CA TRP A 142 -25.67 -19.00 32.04
C TRP A 142 -24.67 -19.65 31.08
N GLU A 143 -24.14 -20.83 31.41
CA GLU A 143 -23.28 -21.61 30.52
C GLU A 143 -24.00 -21.98 29.21
N GLU A 144 -25.25 -22.45 29.28
CA GLU A 144 -26.09 -22.75 28.10
C GLU A 144 -26.33 -21.50 27.22
N LEU A 145 -26.53 -20.33 27.85
CA LEU A 145 -26.69 -19.07 27.12
C LEU A 145 -25.37 -18.64 26.44
N GLN A 146 -24.22 -18.79 27.11
CA GLN A 146 -22.93 -18.51 26.48
C GLN A 146 -22.65 -19.45 25.30
N GLU A 147 -23.00 -20.73 25.42
CA GLU A 147 -22.85 -21.67 24.32
C GLU A 147 -23.76 -21.30 23.14
N SER A 148 -25.00 -20.90 23.41
CA SER A 148 -25.93 -20.39 22.39
C SER A 148 -25.40 -19.13 21.69
N ARG A 149 -24.71 -18.25 22.42
CA ARG A 149 -24.04 -17.08 21.84
C ARG A 149 -22.87 -17.48 20.95
N ARG A 150 -22.08 -18.47 21.36
CA ARG A 150 -20.99 -19.03 20.51
C ARG A 150 -21.53 -19.65 19.23
N VAL A 151 -22.66 -20.36 19.30
CA VAL A 151 -23.36 -20.87 18.11
C VAL A 151 -23.76 -19.73 17.19
N ARG A 152 -24.39 -18.66 17.72
CA ARG A 152 -24.73 -17.47 16.92
C ARG A 152 -23.48 -16.84 16.27
N GLU A 153 -22.42 -16.62 17.03
CA GLU A 153 -21.17 -16.07 16.51
C GLU A 153 -20.54 -16.98 15.44
N ALA A 154 -20.58 -18.30 15.61
CA ALA A 154 -20.06 -19.27 14.66
C ALA A 154 -20.86 -19.24 13.34
N VAL A 155 -22.19 -19.27 13.41
CA VAL A 155 -23.08 -19.18 12.24
C VAL A 155 -22.88 -17.87 11.49
N PHE A 156 -22.83 -16.73 12.19
CA PHE A 156 -22.58 -15.43 11.55
C PHE A 156 -21.17 -15.34 10.96
N ARG A 157 -20.17 -15.92 11.60
CA ARG A 157 -18.80 -16.00 11.06
C ARG A 157 -18.75 -16.81 9.77
N GLU A 158 -19.44 -17.95 9.73
CA GLU A 158 -19.54 -18.79 8.54
C GLU A 158 -20.29 -18.05 7.43
N TRP A 159 -21.47 -17.51 7.72
CA TRP A 159 -22.29 -16.77 6.74
C TRP A 159 -21.53 -15.60 6.13
N ARG A 160 -20.89 -14.78 6.97
CA ARG A 160 -20.05 -13.66 6.54
C ARG A 160 -18.84 -14.13 5.72
N GLY A 161 -18.23 -15.25 6.10
CA GLY A 161 -17.14 -15.89 5.36
C GLY A 161 -17.58 -16.32 3.96
N ALA A 162 -18.71 -17.00 3.87
CA ALA A 162 -19.34 -17.43 2.62
C ALA A 162 -19.71 -16.22 1.73
N LEU A 163 -20.28 -15.16 2.31
CA LEU A 163 -20.61 -13.92 1.62
C LEU A 163 -19.37 -13.25 1.04
N ALA A 164 -18.31 -13.10 1.86
CA ALA A 164 -17.03 -12.53 1.43
C ALA A 164 -16.41 -13.35 0.29
N SER A 165 -16.47 -14.67 0.44
CA SER A 165 -15.92 -15.62 -0.51
C SER A 165 -16.69 -15.59 -1.84
N MET A 166 -18.02 -15.44 -1.81
CA MET A 166 -18.87 -15.29 -3.00
C MET A 166 -18.52 -14.00 -3.76
N HIS A 167 -18.42 -12.88 -3.03
CA HIS A 167 -18.05 -11.59 -3.60
C HIS A 167 -16.67 -11.63 -4.28
N ARG A 168 -15.64 -12.19 -3.60
CA ARG A 168 -14.29 -12.33 -4.16
C ARG A 168 -14.26 -13.20 -5.42
N ALA A 169 -15.02 -14.30 -5.45
CA ALA A 169 -15.11 -15.15 -6.64
C ALA A 169 -15.67 -14.38 -7.84
N HIS A 170 -16.74 -13.60 -7.65
CA HIS A 170 -17.30 -12.77 -8.71
C HIS A 170 -16.35 -11.66 -9.18
N GLN A 171 -15.66 -10.96 -8.26
CA GLN A 171 -14.64 -9.97 -8.62
C GLN A 171 -13.53 -10.57 -9.49
N GLN A 172 -13.09 -11.79 -9.20
CA GLN A 172 -12.06 -12.48 -9.99
C GLN A 172 -12.60 -12.96 -11.35
N LEU A 173 -13.85 -13.41 -11.42
CA LEU A 173 -14.52 -13.82 -12.67
C LEU A 173 -14.82 -12.66 -13.61
N GLU A 174 -14.86 -11.42 -13.12
CA GLU A 174 -14.92 -10.24 -13.97
C GLU A 174 -13.65 -10.02 -14.77
N LEU A 175 -12.48 -10.34 -14.19
CA LEU A 175 -11.19 -10.23 -14.88
C LEU A 175 -11.05 -11.27 -16.01
N PHE A 176 -11.72 -12.42 -15.85
CA PHE A 176 -11.62 -13.56 -16.77
C PHE A 176 -13.00 -14.09 -17.19
N PRO A 177 -13.71 -13.37 -18.07
CA PRO A 177 -15.11 -13.70 -18.40
C PRO A 177 -15.33 -15.10 -18.97
N TRP A 178 -14.33 -15.71 -19.61
CA TRP A 178 -14.42 -17.07 -20.15
C TRP A 178 -14.50 -18.16 -19.08
N LEU A 179 -14.18 -17.85 -17.82
CA LEU A 179 -14.31 -18.79 -16.71
C LEU A 179 -15.73 -18.86 -16.15
N ARG A 180 -16.62 -17.91 -16.50
CA ARG A 180 -17.95 -17.79 -15.89
C ARG A 180 -18.80 -19.06 -16.04
N SER A 181 -18.86 -19.61 -17.24
CA SER A 181 -19.64 -20.84 -17.50
C SER A 181 -19.04 -22.08 -16.83
N TRP A 182 -17.72 -22.11 -16.62
CA TRP A 182 -17.05 -23.20 -15.90
C TRP A 182 -17.31 -23.13 -14.39
N ALA A 183 -17.29 -21.91 -13.83
CA ALA A 183 -17.50 -21.68 -12.39
C ALA A 183 -18.98 -21.74 -11.96
N GLU A 184 -19.93 -21.66 -12.90
CA GLU A 184 -21.37 -21.52 -12.63
C GLU A 184 -21.92 -22.58 -11.67
N ALA A 185 -21.59 -23.86 -11.88
CA ALA A 185 -22.07 -24.93 -11.01
C ALA A 185 -21.53 -24.81 -9.57
N ALA A 186 -20.26 -24.41 -9.41
CA ALA A 186 -19.65 -24.21 -8.10
C ALA A 186 -20.24 -22.99 -7.39
N LEU A 187 -20.46 -21.90 -8.12
CA LEU A 187 -21.14 -20.71 -7.61
C LEU A 187 -22.57 -21.00 -7.18
N GLN A 188 -23.31 -21.83 -7.92
CA GLN A 188 -24.67 -22.22 -7.56
C GLN A 188 -24.70 -23.01 -6.25
N MET A 189 -23.82 -24.01 -6.09
CA MET A 189 -23.70 -24.76 -4.82
C MET A 189 -23.38 -23.82 -3.64
N LYS A 190 -22.49 -22.86 -3.86
CA LYS A 190 -22.15 -21.85 -2.86
C LYS A 190 -23.28 -20.89 -2.55
N ALA A 191 -24.05 -20.47 -3.55
CA ALA A 191 -25.24 -19.65 -3.37
C ALA A 191 -26.29 -20.39 -2.53
N ASP A 192 -26.45 -21.69 -2.76
CA ASP A 192 -27.35 -22.55 -1.98
C ASP A 192 -26.85 -22.70 -0.53
N ARG A 193 -25.55 -22.91 -0.31
CA ARG A 193 -24.97 -22.93 1.05
C ARG A 193 -25.13 -21.58 1.74
N LEU A 194 -24.81 -20.48 1.06
CA LEU A 194 -24.96 -19.12 1.60
C LEU A 194 -26.40 -18.86 2.05
N ARG A 195 -27.39 -19.26 1.24
CA ARG A 195 -28.82 -19.16 1.59
C ARG A 195 -29.18 -20.05 2.78
N ALA A 196 -28.65 -21.27 2.86
CA ALA A 196 -28.88 -22.16 4.00
C ALA A 196 -28.35 -21.57 5.31
N VAL A 197 -27.10 -21.08 5.33
CA VAL A 197 -26.53 -20.45 6.53
C VAL A 197 -27.21 -19.11 6.84
N GLN A 198 -27.67 -18.37 5.83
CA GLN A 198 -28.49 -17.17 6.06
C GLN A 198 -29.79 -17.50 6.79
N VAL A 199 -30.47 -18.58 6.42
CA VAL A 199 -31.69 -19.05 7.12
C VAL A 199 -31.37 -19.38 8.58
N GLN A 200 -30.25 -20.04 8.86
CA GLN A 200 -29.78 -20.29 10.22
C GLN A 200 -29.49 -18.99 10.99
N ALA A 201 -28.75 -18.05 10.38
CA ALA A 201 -28.41 -16.76 10.97
C ALA A 201 -29.65 -15.94 11.32
N ARG A 202 -30.65 -15.93 10.43
CA ARG A 202 -31.95 -15.28 10.65
C ARG A 202 -32.70 -15.82 11.87
N LEU A 203 -32.56 -17.11 12.20
CA LEU A 203 -33.23 -17.69 13.38
C LEU A 203 -32.61 -17.19 14.69
N LEU A 204 -31.35 -16.74 14.69
CA LEU A 204 -30.59 -16.38 15.88
C LEU A 204 -30.70 -14.89 16.25
N VAL A 205 -31.38 -14.09 15.41
CA VAL A 205 -31.58 -12.64 15.62
C VAL A 205 -33.05 -12.30 15.40
N THR A 206 -33.61 -11.46 16.26
CA THR A 206 -35.02 -11.02 16.15
C THR A 206 -35.15 -9.66 15.47
N GLU A 207 -36.24 -9.46 14.74
CA GLU A 207 -36.60 -8.15 14.19
C GLU A 207 -36.75 -7.09 15.30
N ASP A 208 -37.31 -7.48 16.45
CA ASP A 208 -37.51 -6.62 17.61
C ASP A 208 -36.20 -6.04 18.17
N THR A 209 -35.12 -6.84 18.24
CA THR A 209 -33.82 -6.36 18.72
C THR A 209 -33.15 -5.42 17.72
N LEU A 210 -33.26 -5.69 16.43
CA LEU A 210 -32.74 -4.81 15.39
C LEU A 210 -33.48 -3.46 15.34
N LEU A 211 -34.79 -3.46 15.53
CA LEU A 211 -35.62 -2.26 15.67
C LEU A 211 -35.28 -1.49 16.94
N ALA A 212 -35.03 -2.20 18.06
CA ALA A 212 -34.61 -1.58 19.30
C ALA A 212 -33.26 -0.87 19.16
N ALA A 213 -32.29 -1.49 18.48
CA ALA A 213 -31.00 -0.87 18.19
C ALA A 213 -31.15 0.38 17.28
N ALA A 214 -31.97 0.33 16.23
CA ALA A 214 -32.27 1.49 15.40
C ALA A 214 -32.95 2.63 16.19
N ALA A 215 -33.89 2.30 17.08
CA ALA A 215 -34.52 3.27 17.97
C ALA A 215 -33.55 3.85 19.02
N ALA A 216 -32.58 3.07 19.50
CA ALA A 216 -31.52 3.56 20.37
C ALA A 216 -30.59 4.55 19.64
N ALA A 217 -30.21 4.26 18.39
CA ALA A 217 -29.42 5.17 17.56
C ALA A 217 -30.12 6.52 17.32
N ALA A 218 -31.45 6.49 17.11
CA ALA A 218 -32.27 7.69 16.94
C ALA A 218 -32.61 8.43 18.26
N MET A 219 -32.26 7.86 19.42
CA MET A 219 -32.59 8.44 20.71
C MET A 219 -31.81 9.73 20.96
N GLN A 220 -32.52 10.80 21.30
CA GLN A 220 -31.91 12.07 21.73
C GLN A 220 -31.34 11.95 23.15
N GLU A 221 -30.34 12.78 23.45
CA GLU A 221 -29.72 12.84 24.78
C GLU A 221 -30.80 13.07 25.87
N PRO A 222 -30.94 12.15 26.85
CA PRO A 222 -32.01 12.21 27.82
C PRO A 222 -31.68 13.13 29.00
N ASP A 223 -32.72 13.61 29.65
CA ASP A 223 -32.59 14.21 30.97
C ASP A 223 -32.18 13.13 31.99
N VAL A 224 -31.10 13.39 32.71
CA VAL A 224 -30.55 12.48 33.72
C VAL A 224 -30.81 13.02 35.13
N PRO A 225 -31.21 12.18 36.11
CA PRO A 225 -31.55 12.62 37.46
C PRO A 225 -30.29 12.87 38.31
N ALA A 226 -29.53 13.90 37.94
CA ALA A 226 -28.23 14.20 38.54
C ALA A 226 -28.30 14.71 40.00
N ASP A 227 -29.45 15.25 40.41
CA ASP A 227 -29.71 15.74 41.77
C ASP A 227 -30.24 14.65 42.73
N ASP A 228 -30.36 13.41 42.26
CA ASP A 228 -30.80 12.28 43.09
C ASP A 228 -29.75 11.96 44.16
N ALA A 229 -30.19 11.85 45.41
CA ALA A 229 -29.33 11.57 46.56
C ALA A 229 -28.53 10.26 46.40
N ALA A 230 -29.05 9.29 45.64
CA ALA A 230 -28.34 8.04 45.35
C ALA A 230 -27.04 8.25 44.53
N PHE A 231 -26.91 9.34 43.78
CA PHE A 231 -25.72 9.65 42.97
C PHE A 231 -24.72 10.57 43.66
N ALA A 232 -24.94 10.95 44.93
CA ALA A 232 -24.02 11.80 45.69
C ALA A 232 -22.59 11.24 45.77
N LEU A 233 -22.41 9.91 45.62
CA LEU A 233 -21.10 9.26 45.58
C LEU A 233 -20.28 9.57 44.32
N LEU A 234 -20.93 10.03 43.25
CA LEU A 234 -20.32 10.35 41.96
C LEU A 234 -19.67 11.75 41.94
N GLY A 235 -19.98 12.60 42.92
CA GLY A 235 -19.47 13.97 43.04
C GLY A 235 -20.59 14.99 43.19
N CYS A 236 -20.32 16.23 42.79
CA CYS A 236 -21.35 17.27 42.70
C CYS A 236 -22.38 16.94 41.59
N PRO A 237 -23.58 17.55 41.58
CA PRO A 237 -24.59 17.28 40.55
C PRO A 237 -24.09 17.44 39.11
N ALA A 238 -23.19 18.38 38.84
CA ALA A 238 -22.57 18.53 37.52
C ALA A 238 -21.70 17.32 37.13
N GLU A 239 -20.95 16.74 38.07
CA GLU A 239 -20.13 15.54 37.87
C GLU A 239 -21.00 14.29 37.73
N ALA A 240 -22.05 14.15 38.53
CA ALA A 240 -23.04 13.09 38.42
C ALA A 240 -23.72 13.14 37.04
N ARG A 241 -24.16 14.33 36.59
CA ARG A 241 -24.71 14.54 35.24
C ARG A 241 -23.74 14.08 34.15
N LYS A 242 -22.47 14.50 34.22
CA LYS A 242 -21.44 14.11 33.24
C LYS A 242 -21.25 12.59 33.19
N LYS A 243 -21.20 11.92 34.34
CA LYS A 243 -21.03 10.45 34.41
C LYS A 243 -22.26 9.70 33.91
N LEU A 244 -23.47 10.14 34.25
CA LEU A 244 -24.71 9.54 33.76
C LEU A 244 -24.89 9.73 32.24
N LEU A 245 -24.53 10.89 31.69
CA LEU A 245 -24.52 11.11 30.24
C LEU A 245 -23.44 10.26 29.54
N SER A 246 -22.27 10.08 30.18
CA SER A 246 -21.25 9.16 29.68
C SER A 246 -21.73 7.71 29.67
N LEU A 247 -22.47 7.29 30.70
CA LEU A 247 -23.11 5.97 30.77
C LEU A 247 -24.15 5.83 29.66
N TRP A 248 -25.01 6.84 29.46
CA TRP A 248 -26.01 6.84 28.39
C TRP A 248 -25.36 6.69 27.01
N ARG A 249 -24.32 7.48 26.69
CA ARG A 249 -23.63 7.38 25.39
C ARG A 249 -22.96 6.02 25.18
N ARG A 250 -22.40 5.42 26.24
CA ARG A 250 -21.81 4.09 26.17
C ARG A 250 -22.90 3.03 25.92
N TRP A 251 -23.98 3.08 26.70
CA TRP A 251 -25.11 2.19 26.52
C TRP A 251 -25.72 2.34 25.13
N GLN A 252 -25.94 3.56 24.64
CA GLN A 252 -26.46 3.83 23.30
C GLN A 252 -25.57 3.21 22.23
N ARG A 253 -24.25 3.43 22.28
CA ARG A 253 -23.29 2.83 21.33
C ARG A 253 -23.29 1.31 21.37
N THR A 254 -23.29 0.73 22.57
CA THR A 254 -23.30 -0.73 22.70
C THR A 254 -24.61 -1.35 22.21
N VAL A 255 -25.75 -0.67 22.43
CA VAL A 255 -27.05 -1.15 21.94
C VAL A 255 -27.22 -0.92 20.45
N GLU A 256 -26.71 0.21 19.90
CA GLU A 256 -26.85 0.49 18.47
C GLU A 256 -26.03 -0.47 17.63
N ASP A 257 -24.82 -0.84 18.05
CA ASP A 257 -23.93 -1.71 17.26
C ASP A 257 -24.19 -3.22 17.46
N SER A 258 -25.19 -3.61 18.27
CA SER A 258 -25.44 -5.01 18.66
C SER A 258 -26.77 -5.57 18.16
N TRP A 259 -26.84 -6.90 18.02
CA TRP A 259 -28.08 -7.67 17.83
C TRP A 259 -28.72 -8.13 19.15
N ASP A 260 -28.08 -7.85 20.29
CA ASP A 260 -28.57 -8.27 21.60
C ASP A 260 -29.71 -7.38 22.13
N PRO A 261 -30.64 -7.94 22.92
CA PRO A 261 -31.63 -7.14 23.63
C PRO A 261 -31.00 -6.05 24.50
N PRO A 262 -31.54 -4.80 24.52
CA PRO A 262 -30.96 -3.71 25.29
C PRO A 262 -30.80 -3.98 26.80
N ARG A 263 -31.62 -4.89 27.35
CA ARG A 263 -31.55 -5.37 28.74
C ARG A 263 -30.24 -6.08 29.06
N GLU A 264 -29.62 -6.75 28.09
CA GLU A 264 -28.37 -7.49 28.30
C GLU A 264 -27.19 -6.55 28.55
N GLN A 265 -27.36 -5.27 28.23
CA GLN A 265 -26.37 -4.21 28.48
C GLN A 265 -26.45 -3.63 29.89
N ALA A 266 -27.26 -4.21 30.79
CA ALA A 266 -27.43 -3.76 32.18
C ALA A 266 -26.11 -3.76 32.98
N TYR A 267 -25.13 -4.60 32.62
CA TYR A 267 -23.83 -4.66 33.29
C TYR A 267 -23.04 -3.34 33.17
N LEU A 268 -23.33 -2.50 32.16
CA LEU A 268 -22.64 -1.23 31.95
C LEU A 268 -22.77 -0.26 33.15
N VAL A 269 -23.76 -0.45 34.03
CA VAL A 269 -23.87 0.31 35.29
C VAL A 269 -22.61 0.21 36.15
N HIS A 270 -21.88 -0.91 36.08
CA HIS A 270 -20.67 -1.13 36.87
C HIS A 270 -19.55 -0.15 36.53
N HIS A 271 -19.55 0.43 35.33
CA HIS A 271 -18.62 1.49 34.97
C HIS A 271 -18.75 2.76 35.82
N LEU A 272 -19.95 3.02 36.37
CA LEU A 272 -20.11 4.12 37.32
C LEU A 272 -19.32 3.88 38.61
N ALA A 273 -19.08 2.61 38.96
CA ALA A 273 -18.34 2.19 40.14
C ALA A 273 -16.85 1.93 39.88
N ASP A 274 -16.34 2.17 38.66
CA ASP A 274 -14.93 2.03 38.34
C ASP A 274 -14.08 2.90 39.28
N GLY A 275 -13.10 2.28 39.94
CA GLY A 275 -12.24 2.96 40.94
C GLY A 275 -12.86 3.12 42.33
N MET A 276 -14.06 2.58 42.60
CA MET A 276 -14.66 2.53 43.94
C MET A 276 -14.48 1.15 44.59
N SER A 277 -14.14 1.14 45.89
CA SER A 277 -14.14 -0.11 46.67
C SER A 277 -15.56 -0.71 46.73
N SER A 278 -15.66 -2.03 46.58
CA SER A 278 -16.90 -2.79 46.78
C SER A 278 -17.51 -2.59 48.18
N ARG A 279 -16.69 -2.21 49.18
CA ARG A 279 -17.13 -1.94 50.57
C ARG A 279 -17.60 -0.50 50.81
N ARG A 280 -17.63 0.36 49.78
CA ARG A 280 -18.02 1.77 49.94
C ARG A 280 -19.52 1.87 50.25
N LYS A 281 -19.85 2.46 51.41
CA LYS A 281 -21.23 2.67 51.84
C LYS A 281 -22.01 3.48 50.78
N GLY A 282 -23.16 2.95 50.35
CA GLY A 282 -24.04 3.56 49.35
C GLY A 282 -23.76 3.15 47.90
N ARG A 283 -22.70 2.37 47.62
CA ARG A 283 -22.37 1.89 46.27
C ARG A 283 -23.52 1.10 45.64
N ASP A 284 -24.10 0.16 46.38
CA ASP A 284 -25.15 -0.72 45.84
C ASP A 284 -26.45 0.05 45.62
N GLN A 285 -26.75 1.04 46.48
CA GLN A 285 -27.88 1.96 46.29
C GLN A 285 -27.71 2.82 45.02
N MET A 286 -26.50 3.29 44.75
CA MET A 286 -26.17 4.03 43.52
C MET A 286 -26.30 3.15 42.28
N LEU A 287 -25.79 1.91 42.32
CA LEU A 287 -25.90 0.96 41.20
C LEU A 287 -27.36 0.58 40.94
N GLU A 288 -28.14 0.32 41.98
CA GLU A 288 -29.56 0.01 41.85
C GLU A 288 -30.33 1.17 41.23
N ARG A 289 -30.03 2.40 41.65
CA ARG A 289 -30.63 3.58 41.01
C ARG A 289 -30.19 3.75 39.57
N ALA A 290 -28.93 3.47 39.23
CA ALA A 290 -28.44 3.50 37.86
C ALA A 290 -29.15 2.46 36.97
N ARG A 291 -29.40 1.24 37.48
CA ARG A 291 -30.19 0.21 36.79
C ARG A 291 -31.61 0.70 36.49
N ALA A 292 -32.27 1.34 37.47
CA ALA A 292 -33.60 1.90 37.27
C ALA A 292 -33.62 3.01 36.18
N VAL A 293 -32.58 3.85 36.13
CA VAL A 293 -32.43 4.86 35.08
C VAL A 293 -32.24 4.21 33.70
N MET A 294 -31.35 3.22 33.59
CA MET A 294 -31.14 2.46 32.35
C MET A 294 -32.39 1.70 31.89
N ALA A 295 -33.14 1.07 32.80
CA ALA A 295 -34.42 0.43 32.50
C ALA A 295 -35.46 1.41 31.94
N GLY A 296 -35.39 2.69 32.35
CA GLY A 296 -36.18 3.77 31.76
C GLY A 296 -35.78 4.09 30.31
N TRP A 297 -34.49 4.00 29.97
CA TRP A 297 -34.01 4.16 28.60
C TRP A 297 -34.42 2.97 27.73
N GLU A 298 -34.23 1.73 28.23
CA GLU A 298 -34.69 0.51 27.58
C GLU A 298 -36.21 0.56 27.30
N SER A 299 -37.01 0.99 28.28
CA SER A 299 -38.46 1.07 28.10
C SER A 299 -38.86 2.06 27.01
N ARG A 300 -38.14 3.18 26.86
CA ARG A 300 -38.37 4.13 25.75
C ARG A 300 -37.99 3.52 24.40
N VAL A 301 -36.86 2.80 24.32
CA VAL A 301 -36.46 2.07 23.11
C VAL A 301 -37.53 1.05 22.72
N ARG A 302 -37.96 0.22 23.66
CA ARG A 302 -38.97 -0.83 23.44
C ARG A 302 -40.33 -0.25 23.01
N LEU A 303 -40.75 0.87 23.59
CA LEU A 303 -41.97 1.56 23.17
C LEU A 303 -41.86 2.15 21.76
N ALA A 304 -40.67 2.58 21.36
CA ALA A 304 -40.41 3.03 20.00
C ALA A 304 -40.36 1.84 19.03
N SER A 305 -39.70 0.73 19.36
CA SER A 305 -39.58 -0.43 18.47
C SER A 305 -40.89 -1.21 18.30
N ALA A 306 -41.79 -1.20 19.29
CA ALA A 306 -43.08 -1.90 19.23
C ALA A 306 -44.14 -1.25 18.31
N ARG A 307 -43.81 -0.17 17.60
CA ARG A 307 -44.72 0.48 16.64
C ARG A 307 -44.73 -0.29 15.32
N THR A 308 -45.84 -0.21 14.59
CA THR A 308 -45.89 -0.64 13.19
C THR A 308 -45.27 0.43 12.31
N TYR A 309 -44.37 0.02 11.42
CA TYR A 309 -43.65 0.89 10.50
C TYR A 309 -43.91 0.47 9.05
N ASP A 310 -43.87 1.44 8.15
CA ASP A 310 -43.88 1.15 6.71
C ASP A 310 -42.52 0.56 6.30
N GLU A 311 -42.56 -0.35 5.31
CA GLU A 311 -41.36 -0.99 4.77
C GLU A 311 -40.80 -0.19 3.59
N GLN A 312 -39.47 -0.09 3.53
CA GLN A 312 -38.73 0.52 2.44
C GLN A 312 -37.79 -0.51 1.80
N VAL A 313 -37.57 -0.39 0.48
CA VAL A 313 -36.65 -1.25 -0.26
C VAL A 313 -35.32 -0.53 -0.42
N LEU A 314 -34.27 -1.11 0.16
CA LEU A 314 -32.91 -0.61 0.06
C LEU A 314 -32.03 -1.55 -0.75
N VAL A 315 -30.98 -0.97 -1.30
CA VAL A 315 -29.95 -1.66 -2.07
C VAL A 315 -28.61 -1.42 -1.38
N ALA A 316 -28.02 -2.48 -0.86
CA ALA A 316 -26.67 -2.48 -0.31
C ALA A 316 -25.68 -2.92 -1.39
N CYS A 317 -24.69 -2.08 -1.68
CA CYS A 317 -23.64 -2.39 -2.67
C CYS A 317 -22.32 -2.73 -1.97
N LEU A 318 -21.73 -3.86 -2.35
CA LEU A 318 -20.38 -4.23 -1.93
C LEU A 318 -19.37 -3.48 -2.81
N PRO A 319 -18.46 -2.69 -2.23
CA PRO A 319 -17.56 -1.85 -3.02
C PRO A 319 -16.59 -2.69 -3.86
N HIS A 320 -16.53 -2.34 -5.14
CA HIS A 320 -15.77 -3.06 -6.17
C HIS A 320 -14.23 -2.99 -6.00
N ASN A 321 -13.71 -2.05 -5.21
CA ASN A 321 -12.27 -1.70 -5.16
C ASN A 321 -11.66 -1.64 -3.75
N ALA A 322 -12.28 -2.25 -2.74
CA ALA A 322 -11.57 -2.40 -1.46
C ALA A 322 -10.38 -3.33 -1.73
N ALA A 323 -9.16 -2.78 -1.75
CA ALA A 323 -7.99 -3.53 -2.13
C ALA A 323 -7.83 -4.67 -1.13
N THR A 324 -8.21 -5.89 -1.54
CA THR A 324 -7.98 -7.08 -0.74
C THR A 324 -6.48 -7.29 -0.67
N GLU A 325 -5.86 -6.83 0.41
CA GLU A 325 -4.50 -7.21 0.73
C GLU A 325 -4.48 -8.74 0.87
N ARG A 326 -3.73 -9.39 -0.04
CA ARG A 326 -3.45 -10.83 -0.01
C ARG A 326 -2.92 -11.35 1.36
N ASP A 327 -2.44 -10.45 2.23
CA ASP A 327 -1.94 -10.76 3.58
C ASP A 327 -2.84 -10.26 4.72
N SER A 328 -3.82 -9.38 4.47
CA SER A 328 -4.80 -9.00 5.49
C SER A 328 -5.98 -9.94 5.39
N ARG A 329 -6.07 -10.88 6.33
CA ARG A 329 -7.24 -11.76 6.51
C ARG A 329 -8.55 -11.02 6.79
N ARG A 330 -8.54 -9.69 6.84
CA ARG A 330 -9.71 -8.88 7.18
C ARG A 330 -10.46 -8.46 5.93
N SER A 331 -11.60 -9.11 5.69
CA SER A 331 -12.56 -8.73 4.65
C SER A 331 -13.14 -7.33 4.95
N LEU A 332 -13.66 -6.62 3.95
CA LEU A 332 -14.49 -5.43 4.20
C LEU A 332 -15.69 -5.77 5.09
N LEU A 333 -16.25 -6.97 4.92
CA LEU A 333 -17.33 -7.49 5.77
C LEU A 333 -16.89 -7.69 7.23
N ASP A 334 -15.59 -7.74 7.51
CA ASP A 334 -15.09 -7.81 8.89
C ASP A 334 -15.12 -6.46 9.60
N ARG A 335 -15.49 -5.38 8.89
CA ARG A 335 -15.70 -4.05 9.44
C ARG A 335 -17.16 -3.77 9.78
N LEU A 336 -18.09 -4.63 9.36
CA LEU A 336 -19.51 -4.49 9.71
C LEU A 336 -19.71 -4.84 11.18
N ASP A 337 -20.52 -4.05 11.87
CA ASP A 337 -20.93 -4.34 13.23
C ASP A 337 -21.97 -5.49 13.29
N GLU A 338 -22.28 -5.95 14.49
CA GLU A 338 -23.22 -7.05 14.70
C GLU A 338 -24.62 -6.67 14.22
N TRP A 339 -25.04 -5.42 14.44
CA TRP A 339 -26.34 -4.94 14.02
C TRP A 339 -26.51 -4.95 12.50
N GLU A 340 -25.53 -4.44 11.74
CA GLU A 340 -25.53 -4.44 10.28
C GLU A 340 -25.58 -5.87 9.73
N LEU A 341 -24.80 -6.78 10.30
CA LEU A 341 -24.84 -8.21 9.94
C LEU A 341 -26.22 -8.82 10.21
N GLY A 342 -26.81 -8.54 11.36
CA GLY A 342 -28.16 -8.99 11.71
C GLY A 342 -29.21 -8.45 10.73
N VAL A 343 -29.13 -7.18 10.37
CA VAL A 343 -30.02 -6.54 9.39
C VAL A 343 -29.91 -7.19 8.02
N LEU A 344 -28.69 -7.42 7.54
CA LEU A 344 -28.46 -8.11 6.27
C LEU A 344 -28.99 -9.56 6.31
N ALA A 345 -28.81 -10.28 7.41
CA ALA A 345 -29.29 -11.67 7.52
C ALA A 345 -30.82 -11.75 7.52
N VAL A 346 -31.49 -10.86 8.26
CA VAL A 346 -32.94 -10.89 8.51
C VAL A 346 -33.75 -10.29 7.35
N TYR A 347 -33.31 -9.15 6.79
CA TYR A 347 -34.13 -8.35 5.87
C TYR A 347 -33.77 -8.50 4.38
N THR A 348 -32.79 -9.33 4.05
CA THR A 348 -32.45 -9.60 2.64
C THR A 348 -33.57 -10.38 1.96
N VAL A 349 -34.02 -9.87 0.82
CA VAL A 349 -35.10 -10.46 0.01
C VAL A 349 -34.54 -11.07 -1.28
N ASP A 350 -33.53 -10.44 -1.86
CA ASP A 350 -32.90 -10.87 -3.09
C ASP A 350 -31.41 -10.53 -3.11
N THR A 351 -30.62 -11.31 -3.84
CA THR A 351 -29.17 -11.11 -4.01
C THR A 351 -28.79 -11.26 -5.47
N ASP A 352 -28.20 -10.22 -6.04
CA ASP A 352 -27.62 -10.24 -7.38
C ASP A 352 -26.10 -10.19 -7.27
N TRP A 353 -25.44 -11.29 -7.62
CA TRP A 353 -23.99 -11.40 -7.49
C TRP A 353 -23.21 -10.78 -8.67
N GLN A 354 -23.89 -10.31 -9.73
CA GLN A 354 -23.24 -9.74 -10.90
C GLN A 354 -23.31 -8.19 -10.92
N PRO A 355 -22.38 -7.52 -11.63
CA PRO A 355 -20.97 -7.33 -11.30
C PRO A 355 -20.69 -6.52 -10.00
N GLN A 356 -21.69 -5.88 -9.39
CA GLN A 356 -21.47 -5.05 -8.18
C GLN A 356 -21.92 -5.71 -6.88
N SER A 357 -22.16 -7.03 -6.89
CA SER A 357 -22.69 -7.83 -5.76
C SER A 357 -23.66 -7.03 -4.89
N VAL A 358 -24.91 -7.02 -5.33
CA VAL A 358 -25.98 -6.19 -4.80
C VAL A 358 -26.89 -7.03 -3.91
N ILE A 359 -27.14 -6.54 -2.70
CA ILE A 359 -28.09 -7.15 -1.76
C ILE A 359 -29.32 -6.26 -1.69
N THR A 360 -30.47 -6.78 -2.09
CA THR A 360 -31.75 -6.08 -1.98
C THR A 360 -32.43 -6.44 -0.67
N MET A 361 -32.74 -5.43 0.13
CA MET A 361 -33.33 -5.58 1.45
C MET A 361 -34.68 -4.89 1.52
N ARG A 362 -35.60 -5.43 2.31
CA ARG A 362 -36.85 -4.77 2.67
C ARG A 362 -36.84 -4.57 4.18
N VAL A 363 -36.68 -3.32 4.60
CA VAL A 363 -36.47 -2.96 6.01
C VAL A 363 -37.55 -1.98 6.48
N PRO A 364 -37.90 -1.98 7.78
CA PRO A 364 -38.74 -0.95 8.37
C PRO A 364 -38.10 0.45 8.31
N GLU A 365 -38.91 1.51 8.23
CA GLU A 365 -38.47 2.91 8.17
C GLU A 365 -37.35 3.29 9.17
N PRO A 366 -37.37 2.90 10.47
CA PRO A 366 -36.29 3.26 11.40
C PRO A 366 -34.94 2.62 11.04
N VAL A 367 -34.96 1.40 10.50
CA VAL A 367 -33.76 0.71 10.04
C VAL A 367 -33.24 1.38 8.76
N ALA A 368 -34.13 1.73 7.83
CA ALA A 368 -33.75 2.45 6.62
C ALA A 368 -33.12 3.81 6.91
N ALA A 369 -33.74 4.60 7.78
CA ALA A 369 -33.24 5.90 8.20
C ALA A 369 -31.82 5.80 8.77
N ARG A 370 -31.53 4.77 9.56
CA ARG A 370 -30.18 4.54 10.09
C ARG A 370 -29.17 4.14 9.00
N LEU A 371 -29.54 3.23 8.11
CA LEU A 371 -28.65 2.78 7.01
C LEU A 371 -28.31 3.92 6.03
N LEU A 372 -29.23 4.87 5.84
CA LEU A 372 -29.04 5.98 4.90
C LEU A 372 -28.32 7.19 5.51
N THR A 373 -28.37 7.38 6.84
CA THR A 373 -27.86 8.61 7.50
C THR A 373 -26.50 8.44 8.16
N GLN A 374 -26.11 7.23 8.55
CA GLN A 374 -24.84 6.96 9.20
C GLN A 374 -23.78 6.49 8.20
N GLN A 375 -22.50 6.73 8.51
CA GLN A 375 -21.39 6.20 7.71
C GLN A 375 -21.18 4.74 8.07
N HIS A 376 -21.52 3.86 7.14
CA HIS A 376 -21.43 2.42 7.29
C HIS A 376 -20.31 1.83 6.42
N GLY A 377 -19.98 0.56 6.65
CA GLY A 377 -19.02 -0.18 5.83
C GLY A 377 -19.48 -0.40 4.38
N LEU A 378 -20.79 -0.42 4.15
CA LEU A 378 -21.43 -0.55 2.83
C LEU A 378 -22.11 0.75 2.42
N SER A 379 -22.27 0.93 1.11
CA SER A 379 -23.10 2.01 0.56
C SER A 379 -24.55 1.53 0.42
N TYR A 380 -25.49 2.25 1.03
CA TYR A 380 -26.92 1.98 0.94
C TYR A 380 -27.63 3.05 0.11
N THR A 381 -28.54 2.63 -0.77
CA THR A 381 -29.36 3.54 -1.60
C THR A 381 -30.81 3.08 -1.64
N GLU A 382 -31.74 4.03 -1.74
CA GLU A 382 -33.16 3.72 -1.93
C GLU A 382 -33.42 3.22 -3.36
N ARG A 383 -34.23 2.17 -3.48
CA ARG A 383 -34.79 1.75 -4.78
C ARG A 383 -36.16 2.36 -4.93
N GLU A 384 -36.33 3.30 -5.85
CA GLU A 384 -37.66 3.84 -6.16
C GLU A 384 -38.61 2.68 -6.53
N ALA A 385 -39.74 2.59 -5.82
CA ALA A 385 -40.75 1.57 -6.04
C ALA A 385 -41.46 1.80 -7.39
N ALA A 386 -40.88 1.31 -8.48
CA ALA A 386 -41.52 1.36 -9.79
C ALA A 386 -42.48 0.17 -9.95
N GLY A 387 -43.77 0.44 -9.93
CA GLY A 387 -44.71 -0.37 -10.70
C GLY A 387 -44.37 -0.29 -12.19
N MET A 388 -44.47 -1.44 -12.86
CA MET A 388 -44.43 -1.62 -14.32
C MET A 388 -43.05 -1.57 -14.98
N GLU A 389 -42.58 -2.77 -15.32
CA GLU A 389 -41.45 -3.14 -16.20
C GLU A 389 -40.06 -2.56 -15.90
N PRO A 390 -38.98 -3.35 -16.04
CA PRO A 390 -37.64 -2.81 -15.95
C PRO A 390 -37.45 -1.85 -17.13
N ALA A 391 -37.47 -0.54 -16.87
CA ALA A 391 -36.98 0.43 -17.83
C ALA A 391 -35.51 0.04 -18.16
N PRO A 392 -35.17 -0.26 -19.41
CA PRO A 392 -33.83 -0.75 -19.77
C PRO A 392 -32.73 0.33 -19.64
N ASP A 393 -33.03 1.52 -19.12
CA ASP A 393 -32.20 2.70 -19.33
C ASP A 393 -31.48 3.26 -18.09
N ALA A 394 -31.57 2.61 -16.91
CA ALA A 394 -30.71 2.93 -15.76
C ALA A 394 -29.52 1.96 -15.59
N VAL A 395 -29.58 0.79 -16.23
CA VAL A 395 -28.49 -0.21 -16.29
C VAL A 395 -27.72 -0.11 -17.62
N SER A 396 -28.27 0.57 -18.64
CA SER A 396 -27.64 0.71 -19.97
C SER A 396 -26.71 1.92 -20.12
N ALA A 397 -26.50 2.75 -19.09
CA ALA A 397 -25.56 3.89 -19.19
C ALA A 397 -24.07 3.49 -19.06
N LEU A 398 -23.76 2.20 -18.86
CA LEU A 398 -22.40 1.66 -18.83
C LEU A 398 -22.24 0.42 -19.72
N SER A 399 -22.73 0.46 -20.96
CA SER A 399 -22.11 -0.29 -22.06
C SER A 399 -22.54 0.31 -23.40
N PRO A 400 -21.59 0.85 -24.17
CA PRO A 400 -20.85 -0.05 -25.05
C PRO A 400 -19.37 0.35 -25.21
N LEU A 401 -18.46 -0.48 -24.70
CA LEU A 401 -17.09 -0.69 -25.21
C LEU A 401 -16.59 -1.98 -24.51
N ALA A 402 -16.66 -3.11 -25.18
CA ALA A 402 -15.47 -3.85 -25.62
C ALA A 402 -14.51 -4.24 -24.47
N GLU A 403 -14.65 -5.50 -24.05
CA GLU A 403 -13.69 -6.38 -23.33
C GLU A 403 -12.60 -5.75 -22.44
N PRO A 404 -12.58 -6.03 -21.13
CA PRO A 404 -11.33 -6.21 -20.39
C PRO A 404 -11.02 -7.71 -20.34
N SER A 405 -10.89 -8.37 -21.50
CA SER A 405 -10.29 -9.69 -21.50
C SER A 405 -8.80 -9.48 -21.19
N PHE A 406 -8.36 -9.92 -20.00
CA PHE A 406 -6.94 -10.17 -19.77
C PHE A 406 -6.51 -11.23 -20.77
N GLY A 407 -6.01 -10.79 -21.91
CA GLY A 407 -5.52 -11.63 -22.98
C GLY A 407 -4.02 -11.46 -23.15
N PRO A 408 -3.36 -12.42 -23.82
CA PRO A 408 -1.97 -12.28 -24.21
C PRO A 408 -1.73 -10.96 -24.94
N GLY A 409 -0.64 -10.30 -24.57
CA GLY A 409 -0.14 -9.08 -25.16
C GLY A 409 -0.69 -7.79 -24.57
N VAL A 410 -1.59 -7.84 -23.59
CA VAL A 410 -1.98 -6.64 -22.83
C VAL A 410 -0.80 -6.14 -21.98
N PHE A 411 -0.03 -7.06 -21.40
CA PHE A 411 1.19 -6.75 -20.65
C PHE A 411 2.41 -7.27 -21.41
N ASP A 412 3.50 -7.56 -20.71
CA ASP A 412 4.79 -7.89 -21.31
C ASP A 412 4.94 -9.35 -21.80
N ASP A 413 3.84 -10.08 -21.92
CA ASP A 413 3.77 -11.53 -22.17
C ASP A 413 3.85 -11.94 -23.65
N THR A 414 3.86 -10.98 -24.56
CA THR A 414 4.09 -11.23 -26.00
C THR A 414 5.25 -10.40 -26.53
N PRO A 415 5.83 -10.77 -27.70
CA PRO A 415 6.83 -9.93 -28.36
C PRO A 415 6.33 -8.49 -28.50
N VAL A 416 7.20 -7.49 -28.29
CA VAL A 416 6.81 -6.06 -28.26
C VAL A 416 5.94 -5.65 -29.44
N ARG A 417 6.24 -6.15 -30.64
CA ARG A 417 5.46 -5.88 -31.88
C ARG A 417 4.02 -6.39 -31.87
N SER A 418 3.69 -7.32 -30.97
CA SER A 418 2.39 -7.98 -30.84
C SER A 418 1.59 -7.45 -29.64
N ARG A 419 2.13 -6.48 -28.89
CA ARG A 419 1.49 -5.95 -27.69
C ARG A 419 0.32 -5.04 -28.03
N ARG A 420 -0.71 -5.12 -27.19
CA ARG A 420 -1.95 -4.35 -27.26
C ARG A 420 -1.85 -3.14 -26.33
N PRO A 421 -2.47 -2.01 -26.68
CA PRO A 421 -2.54 -0.87 -25.79
C PRO A 421 -3.21 -1.22 -24.45
N VAL A 422 -2.64 -0.74 -23.34
CA VAL A 422 -3.26 -0.89 -22.02
C VAL A 422 -4.43 0.08 -21.87
N THR A 423 -5.42 -0.30 -21.05
CA THR A 423 -6.58 0.52 -20.70
C THR A 423 -6.57 0.79 -19.21
N LEU A 424 -7.36 1.77 -18.75
CA LEU A 424 -7.51 2.03 -17.32
C LEU A 424 -7.99 0.79 -16.54
N ALA A 425 -8.86 -0.03 -17.15
CA ALA A 425 -9.33 -1.28 -16.55
C ALA A 425 -8.17 -2.28 -16.36
N HIS A 426 -7.30 -2.42 -17.36
CA HIS A 426 -6.11 -3.28 -17.25
C HIS A 426 -5.19 -2.83 -16.10
N LEU A 427 -4.93 -1.53 -15.97
CA LEU A 427 -4.04 -1.00 -14.93
C LEU A 427 -4.62 -1.15 -13.52
N ARG A 428 -5.92 -0.91 -13.35
CA ARG A 428 -6.62 -1.14 -12.07
C ARG A 428 -6.58 -2.60 -11.65
N ALA A 429 -6.77 -3.50 -12.60
CA ALA A 429 -6.72 -4.92 -12.32
C ALA A 429 -5.28 -5.43 -12.09
N LEU A 430 -4.27 -4.85 -12.76
CA LEU A 430 -2.86 -5.07 -12.40
C LEU A 430 -2.60 -4.66 -10.94
N ARG A 431 -3.16 -3.53 -10.51
CA ARG A 431 -3.09 -3.08 -9.11
C ARG A 431 -3.78 -4.03 -8.13
N ALA A 432 -4.95 -4.55 -8.48
CA ALA A 432 -5.66 -5.49 -7.64
C ALA A 432 -4.91 -6.84 -7.51
N ALA A 433 -4.22 -7.27 -8.58
CA ALA A 433 -3.57 -8.57 -8.63
C ALA A 433 -2.15 -8.60 -8.05
N MET A 434 -1.37 -7.52 -8.24
CA MET A 434 0.05 -7.48 -7.86
C MET A 434 0.30 -6.72 -6.56
N ARG A 435 1.15 -7.28 -5.69
CA ARG A 435 1.57 -6.64 -4.43
C ARG A 435 2.33 -5.33 -4.66
N ASP A 436 3.26 -5.34 -5.60
CA ASP A 436 4.13 -4.18 -5.92
C ASP A 436 3.70 -3.52 -7.24
N ALA A 437 2.39 -3.42 -7.47
CA ALA A 437 1.87 -2.87 -8.72
C ALA A 437 2.28 -1.40 -8.94
N GLU A 438 2.58 -0.64 -7.87
CA GLU A 438 2.98 0.77 -7.99
C GLU A 438 4.42 0.96 -8.51
N GLN A 439 5.14 -0.12 -8.83
CA GLN A 439 6.50 -0.06 -9.38
C GLN A 439 6.61 0.79 -10.66
N LEU A 440 7.86 0.99 -11.10
CA LEU A 440 8.13 1.67 -12.35
C LEU A 440 8.00 0.73 -13.55
N TYR A 441 7.38 1.25 -14.61
CA TYR A 441 7.19 0.58 -15.87
C TYR A 441 7.86 1.37 -16.98
N VAL A 442 8.62 0.67 -17.82
CA VAL A 442 9.03 1.16 -19.14
C VAL A 442 7.81 1.06 -20.04
N VAL A 443 7.41 2.18 -20.64
CA VAL A 443 6.25 2.25 -21.53
C VAL A 443 6.61 2.90 -22.85
N PHE A 444 5.80 2.62 -23.87
CA PHE A 444 5.92 3.28 -25.16
C PHE A 444 4.56 3.81 -25.62
N SER A 445 4.55 5.05 -26.08
CA SER A 445 3.42 5.65 -26.80
C SER A 445 3.92 6.34 -28.06
N ALA A 446 3.05 6.47 -29.07
CA ALA A 446 3.41 7.14 -30.31
C ALA A 446 3.75 8.63 -30.09
N ASP A 447 3.11 9.27 -29.10
CA ASP A 447 3.22 10.70 -28.85
C ASP A 447 4.46 11.06 -28.01
N ALA A 448 4.80 10.25 -27.01
CA ALA A 448 5.90 10.54 -26.08
C ALA A 448 7.15 9.66 -26.30
N GLY A 449 7.07 8.63 -27.15
CA GLY A 449 8.15 7.67 -27.32
C GLY A 449 8.31 6.74 -26.12
N LEU A 450 9.56 6.40 -25.78
CA LEU A 450 9.92 5.50 -24.67
C LEU A 450 10.07 6.30 -23.37
N GLU A 451 9.34 5.91 -22.33
CA GLU A 451 9.35 6.58 -21.02
C GLU A 451 9.40 5.57 -19.87
N VAL A 452 9.79 6.03 -18.68
CA VAL A 452 9.65 5.29 -17.42
C VAL A 452 8.66 6.02 -16.53
N VAL A 453 7.61 5.34 -16.10
CA VAL A 453 6.49 5.93 -15.34
C VAL A 453 5.97 4.98 -14.27
N ALA A 454 5.45 5.51 -13.18
CA ALA A 454 4.75 4.73 -12.16
C ALA A 454 3.33 4.33 -12.63
N LEU A 455 2.75 3.28 -12.03
CA LEU A 455 1.41 2.80 -12.40
C LEU A 455 0.32 3.86 -12.21
N SER A 456 0.35 4.60 -11.11
CA SER A 456 -0.61 5.68 -10.84
C SER A 456 -0.60 6.78 -11.91
N VAL A 457 0.58 7.15 -12.41
CA VAL A 457 0.72 8.12 -13.50
C VAL A 457 0.11 7.55 -14.78
N LEU A 458 0.33 6.26 -15.06
CA LEU A 458 -0.30 5.59 -16.20
C LEU A 458 -1.82 5.54 -16.08
N GLU A 459 -2.37 5.28 -14.90
CA GLU A 459 -3.82 5.30 -14.67
C GLU A 459 -4.41 6.70 -14.95
N GLN A 460 -3.78 7.75 -14.42
CA GLN A 460 -4.19 9.14 -14.68
C GLN A 460 -4.12 9.48 -16.17
N ARG A 461 -3.03 9.11 -16.84
CA ARG A 461 -2.85 9.30 -18.28
C ARG A 461 -3.91 8.53 -19.08
N CYS A 462 -4.17 7.26 -18.74
CA CYS A 462 -5.20 6.45 -19.40
C CYS A 462 -6.60 7.03 -19.19
N ALA A 463 -6.91 7.54 -17.99
CA ALA A 463 -8.16 8.24 -17.73
C ALA A 463 -8.30 9.53 -18.56
N ALA A 464 -7.17 10.18 -18.87
CA ALA A 464 -7.09 11.32 -19.79
C ALA A 464 -6.99 10.92 -21.28
N GLY A 465 -7.10 9.63 -21.62
CA GLY A 465 -7.13 9.14 -23.00
C GLY A 465 -5.77 8.74 -23.60
N TRP A 466 -4.72 8.58 -22.78
CA TRP A 466 -3.42 8.08 -23.25
C TRP A 466 -3.52 6.67 -23.84
N ARG A 467 -2.74 6.42 -24.89
CA ARG A 467 -2.70 5.15 -25.60
C ARG A 467 -1.24 4.71 -25.78
N GLY A 468 -0.88 3.62 -25.13
CA GLY A 468 0.46 3.04 -25.23
C GLY A 468 0.52 1.64 -24.67
N VAL A 469 1.71 1.05 -24.69
CA VAL A 469 1.97 -0.32 -24.24
C VAL A 469 2.98 -0.32 -23.10
N ILE A 470 2.85 -1.27 -22.18
CA ILE A 470 3.91 -1.57 -21.20
C ILE A 470 4.97 -2.42 -21.90
N ILE A 471 6.23 -2.00 -21.80
CA ILE A 471 7.41 -2.69 -22.36
C ILE A 471 8.07 -3.61 -21.32
N ALA A 472 8.28 -3.12 -20.11
CA ALA A 472 8.96 -3.89 -19.07
C ALA A 472 8.67 -3.30 -17.68
N GLY A 473 8.64 -4.13 -16.65
CA GLY A 473 8.74 -3.71 -15.25
C GLY A 473 10.17 -3.89 -14.69
N ALA A 474 10.36 -3.62 -13.39
CA ALA A 474 11.66 -3.81 -12.74
C ALA A 474 12.13 -5.28 -12.79
N SER A 475 11.19 -6.22 -12.66
CA SER A 475 11.45 -7.66 -12.70
C SER A 475 11.93 -8.19 -14.06
N ASP A 476 11.79 -7.42 -15.13
CA ASP A 476 12.20 -7.84 -16.49
C ASP A 476 13.64 -7.48 -16.84
N LEU A 477 14.30 -6.67 -16.01
CA LEU A 477 15.70 -6.34 -16.23
C LEU A 477 16.59 -7.58 -16.05
N PRO A 478 17.56 -7.85 -16.93
CA PRO A 478 18.35 -9.08 -16.85
C PRO A 478 19.32 -9.07 -15.65
N ASP A 479 19.42 -10.20 -14.94
CA ASP A 479 20.32 -10.38 -13.78
C ASP A 479 21.77 -10.06 -14.11
N ALA A 480 22.21 -10.33 -15.35
CA ALA A 480 23.57 -10.06 -15.82
C ALA A 480 23.98 -8.57 -15.68
N LEU A 481 23.03 -7.63 -15.62
CA LEU A 481 23.33 -6.22 -15.37
C LEU A 481 23.71 -5.95 -13.91
N PHE A 482 23.31 -6.83 -12.99
CA PHE A 482 23.44 -6.65 -11.54
C PHE A 482 24.36 -7.70 -10.89
N ASP A 483 24.72 -8.78 -11.60
CA ASP A 483 25.56 -9.87 -11.05
C ASP A 483 26.92 -9.41 -10.53
N SER A 484 27.56 -8.43 -11.20
CA SER A 484 28.81 -7.83 -10.74
C SER A 484 28.65 -7.05 -9.42
N GLN A 485 27.44 -6.58 -9.12
CA GLN A 485 27.09 -5.80 -7.94
C GLN A 485 26.65 -6.69 -6.76
N ARG A 486 26.31 -7.96 -7.03
CA ARG A 486 25.93 -8.98 -6.03
C ARG A 486 27.12 -9.53 -5.25
N THR A 487 28.34 -9.35 -5.74
CA THR A 487 29.53 -9.69 -4.98
C THR A 487 29.71 -8.60 -3.93
N PRO A 488 29.50 -8.87 -2.63
CA PRO A 488 30.00 -7.93 -1.65
C PRO A 488 31.49 -7.86 -1.93
N ALA A 489 32.04 -6.68 -2.16
CA ALA A 489 33.47 -6.50 -2.06
C ALA A 489 33.83 -6.91 -0.63
N GLY A 490 34.18 -8.19 -0.46
CA GLY A 490 34.65 -8.74 0.78
C GLY A 490 36.01 -8.13 1.03
N GLN A 491 36.01 -6.91 1.57
CA GLN A 491 37.13 -6.19 2.20
C GLN A 491 36.77 -4.74 2.61
N ASP A 492 35.66 -4.15 2.15
CA ASP A 492 35.31 -2.74 2.44
C ASP A 492 33.94 -2.55 3.13
N ALA A 493 33.43 -3.55 3.84
CA ALA A 493 32.29 -3.31 4.75
C ALA A 493 32.87 -2.71 6.05
N PRO A 494 32.57 -1.44 6.41
CA PRO A 494 33.01 -0.89 7.68
C PRO A 494 32.48 -1.76 8.82
N GLU A 495 33.36 -2.17 9.74
CA GLU A 495 33.04 -3.04 10.87
C GLU A 495 31.92 -2.49 11.78
N ASP A 496 31.61 -1.19 11.67
CA ASP A 496 30.67 -0.44 12.53
C ASP A 496 29.29 -0.16 11.93
N GLY A 497 28.92 -0.73 10.77
CA GLY A 497 27.57 -0.53 10.21
C GLY A 497 27.30 0.89 9.70
N GLU A 498 28.36 1.65 9.37
CA GLU A 498 28.25 3.00 8.86
C GLU A 498 27.72 3.00 7.40
N ILE A 499 26.51 3.56 7.23
CA ILE A 499 25.76 3.53 5.97
C ILE A 499 26.31 4.55 4.96
N TRP A 500 26.94 5.62 5.44
CA TRP A 500 27.44 6.73 4.64
C TRP A 500 28.96 6.65 4.55
N PRO A 501 29.57 6.87 3.37
CA PRO A 501 31.02 6.89 3.24
C PRO A 501 31.62 8.10 3.98
N GLU A 502 32.83 7.96 4.52
CA GLU A 502 33.56 9.08 5.08
C GLU A 502 33.88 10.11 3.98
N ARG A 503 33.66 11.40 4.28
CA ARG A 503 33.92 12.47 3.33
C ARG A 503 35.40 12.72 3.19
N VAL A 504 35.92 12.50 1.98
CA VAL A 504 37.30 12.82 1.61
C VAL A 504 37.38 14.28 1.17
N TYR A 505 38.15 15.08 1.92
CA TYR A 505 38.33 16.52 1.65
C TYR A 505 39.52 16.84 0.77
N ASP A 506 40.52 15.95 0.69
CA ASP A 506 41.73 16.15 -0.11
C ASP A 506 41.43 15.94 -1.61
N PRO A 507 41.55 16.97 -2.48
CA PRO A 507 41.33 16.86 -3.91
C PRO A 507 42.27 15.89 -4.64
N HIS A 508 43.46 15.61 -4.09
CA HIS A 508 44.45 14.72 -4.70
C HIS A 508 44.19 13.25 -4.37
N HIS A 509 43.33 12.95 -3.39
CA HIS A 509 42.97 11.59 -3.04
C HIS A 509 42.08 10.95 -4.10
N ALA A 510 42.36 9.70 -4.49
CA ALA A 510 41.66 9.00 -5.58
C ALA A 510 40.14 8.84 -5.34
N ALA A 511 39.71 8.82 -4.07
CA ALA A 511 38.30 8.74 -3.67
C ALA A 511 37.60 10.12 -3.53
N PHE A 512 38.28 11.24 -3.76
CA PHE A 512 37.66 12.57 -3.68
C PHE A 512 36.41 12.65 -4.57
N GLY A 513 35.28 13.13 -4.04
CA GLY A 513 34.02 13.19 -4.78
C GLY A 513 33.39 11.85 -5.17
N ALA A 514 33.98 10.69 -4.81
CA ALA A 514 33.38 9.38 -5.08
C ALA A 514 31.98 9.25 -4.44
N GLY A 515 31.81 9.88 -3.27
CA GLY A 515 30.55 10.00 -2.52
C GLY A 515 29.36 10.50 -3.34
N LEU A 516 29.63 11.32 -4.36
CA LEU A 516 28.62 12.00 -5.20
C LEU A 516 28.19 11.14 -6.40
N GLY A 517 28.94 10.09 -6.71
CA GLY A 517 28.78 9.32 -7.93
C GLY A 517 27.60 8.36 -7.92
N VAL A 518 27.17 7.97 -9.12
CA VAL A 518 26.16 6.93 -9.36
C VAL A 518 26.54 5.60 -8.70
N ALA A 519 27.80 5.18 -8.81
CA ALA A 519 28.31 3.93 -8.23
C ALA A 519 28.18 3.90 -6.70
N GLU A 520 28.43 5.04 -6.03
CA GLU A 520 28.26 5.12 -4.59
C GLU A 520 26.78 5.04 -4.18
N GLY A 521 25.88 5.60 -5.00
CA GLY A 521 24.44 5.44 -4.79
C GLY A 521 24.00 3.98 -4.77
N GLU A 522 24.57 3.13 -5.62
CA GLU A 522 24.31 1.68 -5.62
C GLU A 522 24.79 1.03 -4.32
N ARG A 523 26.01 1.35 -3.88
CA ARG A 523 26.57 0.82 -2.64
C ARG A 523 25.79 1.25 -1.41
N VAL A 524 25.34 2.51 -1.36
CA VAL A 524 24.48 3.03 -0.28
C VAL A 524 23.14 2.28 -0.27
N LEU A 525 22.52 2.07 -1.45
CA LEU A 525 21.29 1.28 -1.55
C LEU A 525 21.51 -0.15 -1.04
N LEU A 526 22.57 -0.83 -1.47
CA LEU A 526 22.91 -2.18 -1.02
C LEU A 526 23.11 -2.24 0.50
N ARG A 527 23.80 -1.25 1.09
CA ARG A 527 23.97 -1.13 2.56
C ARG A 527 22.63 -0.93 3.27
N LEU A 528 21.79 -0.01 2.79
CA LEU A 528 20.45 0.24 3.34
C LEU A 528 19.51 -0.96 3.21
N CYS A 529 19.73 -1.79 2.20
CA CYS A 529 18.94 -2.99 1.93
C CYS A 529 19.55 -4.27 2.51
N ALA A 530 20.68 -4.20 3.24
CA ALA A 530 21.35 -5.35 3.79
C ALA A 530 20.41 -6.19 4.68
N GLY A 531 20.39 -7.51 4.44
CA GLY A 531 19.53 -8.45 5.17
C GLY A 531 18.05 -8.46 4.76
N ARG A 532 17.63 -7.60 3.82
CA ARG A 532 16.27 -7.63 3.27
C ARG A 532 16.15 -8.62 2.10
N ARG A 533 14.93 -9.08 1.83
CA ARG A 533 14.64 -10.01 0.71
C ARG A 533 14.43 -9.30 -0.63
N ASP A 534 14.30 -7.97 -0.64
CA ASP A 534 13.90 -7.15 -1.80
C ASP A 534 15.05 -6.33 -2.43
N VAL A 535 16.30 -6.65 -2.10
CA VAL A 535 17.49 -5.92 -2.59
C VAL A 535 17.55 -5.88 -4.12
N ASP A 536 17.31 -7.01 -4.77
CA ASP A 536 17.33 -7.11 -6.24
C ASP A 536 16.27 -6.20 -6.86
N HIS A 537 15.05 -6.21 -6.32
CA HIS A 537 13.98 -5.34 -6.79
C HIS A 537 14.33 -3.86 -6.59
N ALA A 538 14.94 -3.50 -5.46
CA ALA A 538 15.38 -2.12 -5.21
C ALA A 538 16.46 -1.66 -6.21
N LEU A 539 17.44 -2.50 -6.55
CA LEU A 539 18.46 -2.20 -7.57
C LEU A 539 17.85 -2.00 -8.96
N ARG A 540 16.91 -2.87 -9.34
CA ARG A 540 16.20 -2.79 -10.61
C ARG A 540 15.33 -1.54 -10.70
N SER A 541 14.64 -1.19 -9.62
CA SER A 541 13.88 0.05 -9.52
C SER A 541 14.78 1.29 -9.56
N LEU A 542 15.97 1.25 -8.96
CA LEU A 542 16.99 2.30 -9.09
C LEU A 542 17.43 2.48 -10.55
N ALA A 543 17.69 1.38 -11.27
CA ALA A 543 18.07 1.43 -12.67
C ALA A 543 16.98 2.07 -13.55
N LEU A 544 15.71 1.72 -13.34
CA LEU A 544 14.58 2.35 -14.05
C LEU A 544 14.44 3.83 -13.70
N ALA A 545 14.47 4.18 -12.41
CA ALA A 545 14.31 5.56 -11.96
C ALA A 545 15.42 6.50 -12.51
N ARG A 546 16.63 5.99 -12.76
CA ARG A 546 17.71 6.75 -13.43
C ARG A 546 17.40 7.11 -14.88
N GLY A 547 16.45 6.46 -15.53
CA GLY A 547 16.00 6.83 -16.87
C GLY A 547 15.03 8.01 -16.88
N MET A 548 14.47 8.40 -15.73
CA MET A 548 13.46 9.45 -15.68
C MET A 548 14.08 10.84 -15.81
N ALA A 549 13.46 11.69 -16.63
CA ALA A 549 13.90 13.07 -16.80
C ALA A 549 13.61 13.91 -15.55
N ASP A 550 12.43 13.78 -14.95
CA ASP A 550 12.04 14.54 -13.76
C ASP A 550 11.58 13.61 -12.65
N LEU A 551 12.33 13.58 -11.54
CA LEU A 551 12.03 12.71 -10.40
C LEU A 551 10.80 13.17 -9.61
N ARG A 552 10.29 14.40 -9.81
CA ARG A 552 9.03 14.86 -9.19
C ARG A 552 7.82 14.07 -9.68
N GLN A 553 7.92 13.45 -10.85
CA GLN A 553 6.88 12.56 -11.39
C GLN A 553 6.74 11.24 -10.60
N LEU A 554 7.65 10.99 -9.66
CA LEU A 554 7.60 9.85 -8.74
C LEU A 554 6.88 10.19 -7.43
N GLU A 555 6.23 11.36 -7.37
CA GLU A 555 5.43 11.76 -6.22
C GLU A 555 4.42 10.68 -5.85
N THR A 556 4.16 10.58 -4.54
CA THR A 556 3.27 9.61 -3.95
C THR A 556 1.83 9.91 -4.39
N ALA A 557 1.29 9.12 -5.32
CA ALA A 557 -0.01 9.37 -5.96
C ALA A 557 -1.24 9.05 -5.08
N GLY A 558 -1.08 9.05 -3.76
CA GLY A 558 -2.14 8.80 -2.79
C GLY A 558 -1.72 7.91 -1.63
N TYR A 559 -2.71 7.49 -0.86
CA TYR A 559 -2.54 6.61 0.29
C TYR A 559 -3.21 5.25 0.00
N ASP A 560 -2.67 4.17 0.58
CA ASP A 560 -3.35 2.88 0.66
C ASP A 560 -4.54 2.98 1.62
N ASP A 561 -5.36 1.93 1.68
CA ASP A 561 -6.58 1.91 2.49
C ASP A 561 -6.30 1.95 4.02
N ARG A 562 -5.02 1.92 4.42
CA ARG A 562 -4.54 2.07 5.80
C ARG A 562 -3.95 3.46 6.06
N GLY A 563 -3.97 4.35 5.07
CA GLY A 563 -3.40 5.70 5.18
C GLY A 563 -1.87 5.75 5.01
N PHE A 564 -1.22 4.71 4.47
CA PHE A 564 0.20 4.75 4.11
C PHE A 564 0.39 5.24 2.68
N ALA A 565 1.36 6.13 2.45
CA ALA A 565 1.56 6.71 1.14
C ALA A 565 2.04 5.64 0.13
N ARG A 566 1.38 5.55 -1.04
CA ARG A 566 1.71 4.59 -2.11
C ARG A 566 2.99 4.99 -2.83
N ARG A 567 4.09 4.30 -2.54
CA ARG A 567 5.42 4.63 -3.12
C ARG A 567 5.79 3.65 -4.23
N PRO A 568 6.37 4.14 -5.35
CA PRO A 568 6.80 3.27 -6.44
C PRO A 568 8.01 2.39 -6.09
N PHE A 569 8.73 2.74 -5.02
CA PHE A 569 9.88 1.98 -4.53
C PHE A 569 10.24 2.37 -3.09
N ALA A 570 11.14 1.58 -2.47
CA ALA A 570 11.62 1.80 -1.11
C ALA A 570 12.43 3.10 -0.97
N SER A 571 12.41 3.71 0.22
CA SER A 571 13.16 4.96 0.52
C SER A 571 14.67 4.85 0.23
N ALA A 572 15.24 3.65 0.29
CA ALA A 572 16.65 3.40 -0.05
C ALA A 572 16.99 3.79 -1.49
N VAL A 573 16.04 3.69 -2.43
CA VAL A 573 16.23 4.09 -3.82
C VAL A 573 16.42 5.59 -3.95
N TRP A 574 15.75 6.42 -3.13
CA TRP A 574 15.99 7.87 -3.12
C TRP A 574 17.44 8.22 -2.78
N HIS A 575 18.03 7.52 -1.81
CA HIS A 575 19.44 7.68 -1.44
C HIS A 575 20.40 7.16 -2.52
N GLY A 576 19.95 6.20 -3.34
CA GLY A 576 20.66 5.72 -4.52
C GLY A 576 20.56 6.64 -5.74
N LEU A 577 19.53 7.51 -5.81
CA LEU A 577 19.32 8.47 -6.90
C LEU A 577 19.97 9.82 -6.63
N LEU A 578 19.92 10.27 -5.38
CA LEU A 578 20.29 11.62 -4.97
C LEU A 578 21.50 11.62 -4.04
N ALA A 579 22.41 12.56 -4.27
CA ALA A 579 23.39 12.96 -3.28
C ALA A 579 22.77 14.08 -2.44
N MET A 580 22.40 13.74 -1.20
CA MET A 580 21.78 14.67 -0.24
C MET A 580 22.81 15.54 0.50
N GLU A 581 24.10 15.33 0.24
CA GLU A 581 25.21 16.08 0.80
C GLU A 581 25.52 17.34 0.00
N GLN A 582 26.10 18.35 0.65
CA GLN A 582 26.48 19.60 0.02
C GLN A 582 27.70 19.42 -0.90
N LEU A 583 27.51 19.73 -2.18
CA LEU A 583 28.59 19.81 -3.16
C LEU A 583 29.47 21.04 -2.87
N ASP A 584 30.80 20.86 -2.93
CA ASP A 584 31.72 21.98 -2.79
C ASP A 584 31.88 22.70 -4.13
N LEU A 585 31.34 23.92 -4.20
CA LEU A 585 31.28 24.74 -5.40
C LEU A 585 32.38 25.79 -5.48
N GLN A 586 33.29 25.83 -4.49
CA GLN A 586 34.33 26.85 -4.40
C GLN A 586 35.16 27.02 -5.69
N PRO A 587 35.55 25.98 -6.46
CA PRO A 587 36.30 26.18 -7.71
C PRO A 587 35.59 27.02 -8.76
N PHE A 588 34.26 27.02 -8.76
CA PHE A 588 33.42 27.64 -9.79
C PHE A 588 32.97 29.06 -9.40
N GLU A 589 33.14 29.46 -8.14
CA GLU A 589 32.87 30.83 -7.72
C GLU A 589 33.82 31.83 -8.44
N PRO A 590 33.36 33.06 -8.74
CA PRO A 590 34.20 34.07 -9.37
C PRO A 590 35.45 34.40 -8.55
N ALA A 591 36.59 34.57 -9.23
CA ALA A 591 37.81 35.04 -8.60
C ALA A 591 37.66 36.51 -8.16
N ILE A 592 37.86 36.80 -6.87
CA ILE A 592 37.81 38.17 -6.34
C ILE A 592 39.23 38.75 -6.30
N GLU A 593 39.38 40.01 -6.73
CA GLU A 593 40.68 40.71 -6.85
C GLU A 593 41.48 40.85 -5.54
N THR A 594 40.86 40.66 -4.37
CA THR A 594 41.45 40.98 -3.05
C THR A 594 42.27 39.85 -2.40
N GLY A 595 42.50 38.73 -3.10
CA GLY A 595 43.66 37.87 -2.85
C GLY A 595 43.68 37.03 -1.57
N TRP A 596 42.56 36.89 -0.86
CA TRP A 596 42.38 35.93 0.24
C TRP A 596 41.08 35.14 0.08
N ARG A 597 41.23 33.82 -0.15
CA ARG A 597 40.22 32.74 -0.17
C ARG A 597 38.87 33.10 -0.83
N ARG A 598 38.73 32.86 -2.14
CA ARG A 598 37.51 32.35 -2.84
C ARG A 598 37.74 32.23 -4.36
N GLY A 599 36.81 31.55 -5.05
CA GLY A 599 36.98 30.64 -6.19
C GLY A 599 37.89 30.96 -7.39
N SER A 600 38.05 29.95 -8.26
CA SER A 600 38.92 30.03 -9.46
C SER A 600 38.21 30.51 -10.71
N GLY A 601 36.88 30.67 -10.68
CA GLY A 601 36.08 30.99 -11.86
C GLY A 601 36.19 29.94 -12.97
N LEU A 602 36.40 28.67 -12.61
CA LEU A 602 36.39 27.58 -13.57
C LEU A 602 34.98 27.42 -14.17
N PRO A 603 34.86 27.05 -15.45
CA PRO A 603 33.54 26.78 -16.03
C PRO A 603 32.85 25.63 -15.30
N LEU A 604 31.52 25.62 -15.22
CA LEU A 604 30.79 24.47 -14.66
C LEU A 604 30.86 23.23 -15.58
N GLY A 605 31.09 23.42 -16.88
CA GLY A 605 31.24 22.32 -17.83
C GLY A 605 30.03 21.39 -17.82
N VAL A 606 30.29 20.09 -17.81
CA VAL A 606 29.30 19.00 -17.72
C VAL A 606 28.48 19.02 -16.41
N LEU A 607 28.90 19.79 -15.39
CA LEU A 607 28.12 19.95 -14.15
C LEU A 607 27.00 20.98 -14.28
N ALA A 608 27.04 21.88 -15.28
CA ALA A 608 26.06 22.96 -15.42
C ALA A 608 24.63 22.44 -15.49
N GLN A 609 24.41 21.35 -16.22
CA GLN A 609 23.10 20.71 -16.46
C GLN A 609 22.72 19.66 -15.41
N VAL A 610 23.48 19.53 -14.32
CA VAL A 610 23.13 18.61 -13.23
C VAL A 610 21.83 19.08 -12.59
N GLN A 611 20.87 18.16 -12.49
CA GLN A 611 19.57 18.42 -11.89
C GLN A 611 19.69 18.53 -10.37
N VAL A 612 19.06 19.57 -9.84
CA VAL A 612 19.04 19.91 -8.43
C VAL A 612 17.61 20.07 -7.95
N TYR A 613 17.30 19.40 -6.84
CA TYR A 613 15.99 19.40 -6.21
C TYR A 613 16.06 20.13 -4.86
N THR A 614 15.16 21.07 -4.64
CA THR A 614 15.10 21.88 -3.42
C THR A 614 13.68 22.36 -3.15
N SER A 615 13.34 22.64 -1.89
CA SER A 615 12.01 23.15 -1.53
C SER A 615 11.76 24.60 -1.98
N ASP A 616 12.81 25.40 -2.23
CA ASP A 616 12.67 26.80 -2.62
C ASP A 616 13.93 27.36 -3.32
N ALA A 617 14.05 27.12 -4.63
CA ALA A 617 15.22 27.57 -5.40
C ALA A 617 15.24 29.10 -5.60
N ALA A 618 14.06 29.72 -5.61
CA ALA A 618 13.85 31.12 -5.94
C ALA A 618 13.59 32.01 -4.72
N GLY A 619 13.69 31.49 -3.49
CA GLY A 619 13.48 32.26 -2.26
C GLY A 619 12.06 32.81 -2.12
N ARG A 620 11.06 32.11 -2.69
CA ARG A 620 9.66 32.57 -2.73
C ARG A 620 8.97 32.45 -1.38
N TYR A 621 9.42 31.54 -0.52
CA TYR A 621 8.79 31.22 0.75
C TYR A 621 9.59 31.80 1.93
N GLN A 622 8.91 32.02 3.05
CA GLN A 622 9.58 32.45 4.28
C GLN A 622 10.30 31.26 4.92
N GLY A 623 11.64 31.28 4.94
CA GLY A 623 12.45 30.25 5.61
C GLY A 623 13.68 29.86 4.79
N ARG A 624 14.36 28.80 5.24
CA ARG A 624 15.51 28.23 4.52
C ARG A 624 15.04 27.15 3.57
N ALA A 625 15.70 27.04 2.42
CA ALA A 625 15.54 25.93 1.51
C ALA A 625 16.07 24.62 2.11
N HIS A 626 15.38 23.51 1.85
CA HIS A 626 15.71 22.18 2.37
C HIS A 626 15.89 21.16 1.24
N SER A 627 16.78 20.19 1.46
CA SER A 627 16.90 19.04 0.57
C SER A 627 15.74 18.05 0.80
N PRO A 628 15.32 17.30 -0.24
CA PRO A 628 14.25 16.29 -0.13
C PRO A 628 14.46 15.19 0.93
N GLY A 629 15.71 14.94 1.33
CA GLY A 629 16.07 13.99 2.40
C GLY A 629 16.22 14.61 3.78
N CYS A 630 15.93 15.91 3.95
CA CYS A 630 16.17 16.62 5.21
C CYS A 630 15.16 16.23 6.29
N ALA A 631 15.64 15.83 7.48
CA ALA A 631 14.77 15.50 8.62
C ALA A 631 13.89 16.66 9.12
N HIS A 632 14.23 17.91 8.78
CA HIS A 632 13.39 19.09 9.08
C HIS A 632 12.19 19.22 8.15
N ARG A 633 12.20 18.50 7.02
CA ARG A 633 11.04 18.33 6.14
C ARG A 633 10.23 17.15 6.68
N ARG A 634 9.09 17.43 7.34
CA ARG A 634 8.12 16.41 7.78
C ARG A 634 6.93 16.40 6.83
N PRO A 635 6.32 15.24 6.51
CA PRO A 635 6.71 13.84 6.75
C PRO A 635 7.36 13.16 5.52
N GLU A 636 7.66 13.90 4.46
CA GLU A 636 8.01 13.36 3.15
C GLU A 636 9.51 13.11 3.02
N HIS A 637 9.88 11.86 2.72
CA HIS A 637 11.23 11.47 2.31
C HIS A 637 11.21 11.19 0.81
N GLY A 638 11.79 12.09 0.01
CA GLY A 638 11.82 12.00 -1.44
C GLY A 638 11.42 13.29 -2.13
N VAL A 639 11.46 13.27 -3.46
CA VAL A 639 11.11 14.42 -4.31
C VAL A 639 9.60 14.43 -4.54
N GLY A 640 8.96 15.56 -4.26
CA GLY A 640 7.52 15.82 -4.50
C GLY A 640 7.32 16.88 -5.58
N ARG A 641 6.09 17.06 -6.06
CA ARG A 641 5.77 18.05 -7.11
C ARG A 641 6.05 19.50 -6.68
N ASP A 642 6.01 19.75 -5.38
CA ASP A 642 6.20 21.07 -4.78
C ASP A 642 7.68 21.43 -4.64
N ASP A 643 8.60 20.48 -4.90
CA ASP A 643 10.02 20.78 -5.01
C ASP A 643 10.33 21.49 -6.33
N ASP A 644 11.20 22.49 -6.25
CA ASP A 644 11.81 23.13 -7.41
C ASP A 644 12.84 22.19 -8.04
N LEU A 645 12.74 22.06 -9.36
CA LEU A 645 13.77 21.43 -10.20
C LEU A 645 14.49 22.54 -10.95
N VAL A 646 15.76 22.75 -10.61
CA VAL A 646 16.66 23.68 -11.28
C VAL A 646 17.94 22.96 -11.68
N THR A 647 18.69 23.56 -12.59
CA THR A 647 20.06 23.13 -12.90
C THR A 647 21.05 23.69 -11.89
N LEU A 648 22.25 23.11 -11.81
CA LEU A 648 23.31 23.62 -10.93
C LEU A 648 23.73 25.04 -11.31
N GLU A 649 23.74 25.36 -12.60
CA GLU A 649 24.03 26.71 -13.10
C GLU A 649 22.99 27.73 -12.64
N GLU A 650 21.69 27.40 -12.78
CA GLU A 650 20.60 28.27 -12.31
C GLU A 650 20.63 28.46 -10.78
N LEU A 651 20.94 27.40 -10.03
CA LEU A 651 21.03 27.47 -8.57
C LEU A 651 22.13 28.44 -8.12
N ILE A 652 23.32 28.35 -8.72
CA ILE A 652 24.47 29.22 -8.39
C ILE A 652 24.19 30.67 -8.83
N GLY A 653 23.44 30.85 -9.92
CA GLY A 653 23.01 32.16 -10.40
C GLY A 653 21.91 32.80 -9.53
N SER A 654 21.22 32.01 -8.69
CA SER A 654 20.12 32.49 -7.83
C SER A 654 20.65 33.29 -6.65
N LYS A 655 20.35 34.60 -6.63
CA LYS A 655 20.76 35.52 -5.55
C LYS A 655 19.91 35.38 -4.29
N ASP A 656 18.71 34.82 -4.42
CA ASP A 656 17.70 34.74 -3.35
C ASP A 656 17.66 33.35 -2.70
N PHE A 657 18.54 32.43 -3.11
CA PHE A 657 18.62 31.09 -2.52
C PHE A 657 19.24 31.13 -1.11
N ASP A 658 18.45 30.79 -0.08
CA ASP A 658 18.90 30.67 1.32
C ASP A 658 18.98 29.20 1.77
N PRO A 659 20.16 28.55 1.73
CA PRO A 659 20.29 27.13 2.03
C PRO A 659 20.21 26.80 3.53
N CYS A 660 19.56 25.68 3.86
CA CYS A 660 19.65 25.11 5.20
C CYS A 660 21.08 24.63 5.51
N SER A 661 21.67 25.17 6.59
CA SER A 661 23.02 24.82 7.06
C SER A 661 23.26 23.34 7.44
N LYS A 662 22.20 22.53 7.58
CA LYS A 662 22.31 21.11 7.92
C LYS A 662 22.30 20.20 6.70
N CYS A 663 21.64 20.60 5.61
CA CYS A 663 21.48 19.75 4.43
C CYS A 663 21.96 20.42 3.14
N GLY A 664 22.58 21.60 3.22
CA GLY A 664 22.95 22.41 2.06
C GLY A 664 21.76 23.06 1.35
N GLY A 665 20.52 22.70 1.72
CA GLY A 665 19.29 23.24 1.16
C GLY A 665 18.86 22.65 -0.18
N TYR A 666 19.59 21.68 -0.72
CA TYR A 666 19.27 21.02 -1.98
C TYR A 666 19.84 19.60 -2.04
N ALA A 667 19.36 18.80 -2.99
CA ALA A 667 19.95 17.51 -3.35
C ALA A 667 20.21 17.46 -4.85
N ILE A 668 21.36 16.94 -5.25
CA ILE A 668 21.68 16.76 -6.67
C ILE A 668 21.38 15.33 -7.10
N ARG A 669 21.00 15.17 -8.36
CA ARG A 669 21.08 13.85 -9.00
C ARG A 669 22.53 13.39 -8.98
N ARG A 670 22.77 12.13 -8.55
CA ARG A 670 24.13 11.59 -8.45
C ARG A 670 24.88 11.70 -9.77
N LEU A 671 26.16 12.04 -9.67
CA LEU A 671 27.01 12.41 -10.80
C LEU A 671 27.46 11.18 -11.58
N THR A 672 27.52 11.31 -12.90
CA THR A 672 28.14 10.30 -13.79
C THR A 672 29.64 10.21 -13.54
N GLN A 673 30.28 9.17 -14.07
CA GLN A 673 31.74 9.01 -13.94
C GLN A 673 32.51 10.20 -14.51
N ASP A 674 32.10 10.73 -15.66
CA ASP A 674 32.73 11.89 -16.29
C ASP A 674 32.51 13.17 -15.47
N GLN A 675 31.33 13.35 -14.89
CA GLN A 675 31.02 14.47 -14.00
C GLN A 675 31.85 14.43 -12.72
N VAL A 676 32.03 13.25 -12.10
CA VAL A 676 32.91 13.08 -10.93
C VAL A 676 34.37 13.33 -11.31
N ALA A 677 34.82 12.84 -12.47
CA ALA A 677 36.18 13.07 -12.96
C ALA A 677 36.45 14.56 -13.19
N TYR A 678 35.52 15.27 -13.83
CA TYR A 678 35.59 16.72 -14.03
C TYR A 678 35.58 17.47 -12.68
N TYR A 679 34.70 17.10 -11.76
CA TYR A 679 34.64 17.68 -10.41
C TYR A 679 35.98 17.54 -9.67
N ARG A 680 36.61 16.36 -9.72
CA ARG A 680 37.96 16.13 -9.17
C ARG A 680 39.01 17.02 -9.84
N ALA A 681 39.01 17.06 -11.16
CA ALA A 681 39.96 17.86 -11.93
C ALA A 681 39.85 19.36 -11.60
N ALA A 682 38.63 19.89 -11.50
CA ALA A 682 38.37 21.28 -11.14
C ALA A 682 38.88 21.63 -9.73
N HIS A 683 38.68 20.74 -8.76
CA HIS A 683 39.17 20.91 -7.39
C HIS A 683 40.69 20.79 -7.29
N ARG A 684 41.31 19.84 -8.00
CA ARG A 684 42.79 19.76 -8.10
C ARG A 684 43.37 21.02 -8.72
N LEU A 685 42.78 21.52 -9.81
CA LEU A 685 43.24 22.75 -10.44
C LEU A 685 43.02 23.98 -9.55
N HIS A 686 41.93 24.03 -8.79
CA HIS A 686 41.70 25.10 -7.80
C HIS A 686 42.76 25.09 -6.69
N HIS A 687 43.10 23.91 -6.17
CA HIS A 687 44.16 23.74 -5.18
C HIS A 687 45.52 24.15 -5.75
N LEU A 688 45.86 23.72 -6.96
CA LEU A 688 47.07 24.15 -7.67
C LEU A 688 47.11 25.66 -7.89
N ALA A 689 46.00 26.29 -8.25
CA ALA A 689 45.92 27.74 -8.40
C ALA A 689 46.29 28.47 -7.10
N GLN A 690 45.83 27.98 -5.95
CA GLN A 690 46.20 28.54 -4.64
C GLN A 690 47.70 28.39 -4.36
N GLN A 691 48.29 27.23 -4.68
CA GLN A 691 49.72 26.99 -4.51
C GLN A 691 50.58 27.87 -5.43
N VAL A 692 50.21 28.00 -6.70
CA VAL A 692 50.87 28.90 -7.67
C VAL A 692 50.85 30.33 -7.15
N HIS A 693 49.72 30.81 -6.63
CA HIS A 693 49.63 32.16 -6.07
C HIS A 693 50.43 32.33 -4.77
N ALA A 694 50.58 31.28 -3.96
CA ALA A 694 51.43 31.31 -2.77
C ALA A 694 52.92 31.39 -3.16
N VAL A 695 53.36 30.55 -4.11
CA VAL A 695 54.74 30.54 -4.62
C VAL A 695 55.09 31.85 -5.34
N ALA A 696 54.19 32.41 -6.14
CA ALA A 696 54.41 33.68 -6.82
C ALA A 696 54.60 34.87 -5.85
N ARG A 697 54.17 34.74 -4.59
CA ARG A 697 54.39 35.74 -3.52
C ARG A 697 55.69 35.52 -2.75
N ASP A 698 56.32 34.36 -2.88
CA ASP A 698 57.57 34.01 -2.20
C ASP A 698 58.76 34.17 -3.16
N VAL A 699 59.77 34.96 -2.78
CA VAL A 699 60.84 35.44 -3.68
C VAL A 699 61.91 34.36 -3.97
N GLY A 700 61.72 33.12 -3.49
CA GLY A 700 62.67 32.01 -3.67
C GLY A 700 62.05 30.63 -3.92
N GLY A 701 60.75 30.55 -4.24
CA GLY A 701 60.08 29.26 -4.46
C GLY A 701 60.40 28.63 -5.82
N ASP A 702 60.82 27.37 -5.83
CA ASP A 702 60.94 26.56 -7.05
C ASP A 702 59.53 26.09 -7.49
N GLY A 703 59.10 26.55 -8.68
CA GLY A 703 57.80 26.24 -9.25
C GLY A 703 57.81 25.06 -10.25
N SER A 704 58.93 24.35 -10.39
CA SER A 704 59.10 23.31 -11.42
C SER A 704 58.12 22.14 -11.28
N ASP A 705 57.88 21.67 -10.05
CA ASP A 705 56.91 20.60 -9.76
C ASP A 705 55.46 21.04 -10.09
N LEU A 706 55.09 22.28 -9.75
CA LEU A 706 53.77 22.83 -10.08
C LEU A 706 53.57 23.01 -11.60
N ALA A 707 54.64 23.36 -12.32
CA ALA A 707 54.60 23.45 -13.78
C ALA A 707 54.37 22.07 -14.43
N ALA A 708 54.96 21.00 -13.87
CA ALA A 708 54.73 19.63 -14.33
C ALA A 708 53.29 19.16 -14.07
N GLU A 709 52.71 19.49 -12.91
CA GLU A 709 51.31 19.17 -12.60
C GLU A 709 50.31 19.95 -13.47
N LEU A 710 50.57 21.23 -13.76
CA LEU A 710 49.71 22.02 -14.66
C LEU A 710 49.70 21.48 -16.10
N GLU A 711 50.79 20.85 -16.55
CA GLU A 711 50.89 20.26 -17.88
C GLU A 711 49.91 19.10 -18.08
N GLU A 712 49.53 18.38 -17.01
CA GLU A 712 48.48 17.34 -17.02
C GLU A 712 47.14 17.93 -17.51
N PHE A 713 46.80 19.15 -17.08
CA PHE A 713 45.54 19.82 -17.39
C PHE A 713 45.53 20.54 -18.74
N ILE A 714 46.69 20.68 -19.39
CA ILE A 714 46.82 21.17 -20.77
C ILE A 714 46.61 20.03 -21.77
N ARG A 715 47.07 18.82 -21.43
CA ARG A 715 47.07 17.64 -22.31
C ARG A 715 45.80 16.80 -22.21
N LEU A 716 44.65 17.42 -21.97
CA LEU A 716 43.37 16.73 -22.04
C LEU A 716 43.21 16.12 -23.43
N ASP A 717 42.90 14.83 -23.49
CA ASP A 717 42.64 14.19 -24.77
C ASP A 717 41.31 14.71 -25.37
N ARG A 718 41.09 14.39 -26.65
CA ARG A 718 39.90 14.85 -27.36
C ARG A 718 38.61 14.31 -26.73
N ASN A 719 38.61 13.07 -26.25
CA ASN A 719 37.43 12.44 -25.68
C ASN A 719 37.07 13.06 -24.33
N GLN A 720 38.07 13.33 -23.48
CA GLN A 720 37.90 14.04 -22.21
C GLN A 720 37.38 15.46 -22.43
N THR A 721 37.92 16.17 -23.43
CA THR A 721 37.47 17.53 -23.75
C THR A 721 36.00 17.53 -24.19
N GLU A 722 35.61 16.60 -25.06
CA GLU A 722 34.22 16.45 -25.52
C GLU A 722 33.27 16.01 -24.38
N ALA A 723 33.75 15.20 -23.43
CA ALA A 723 32.96 14.75 -22.28
C ALA A 723 32.76 15.85 -21.21
N TRP A 724 33.78 16.69 -20.97
CA TRP A 724 33.76 17.68 -19.89
C TRP A 724 33.13 19.01 -20.29
N PHE A 725 33.22 19.38 -21.56
CA PHE A 725 32.83 20.71 -22.02
C PHE A 725 31.75 20.61 -23.11
N PRO A 726 30.49 20.92 -22.78
CA PRO A 726 29.40 21.01 -23.75
C PRO A 726 29.65 22.03 -24.87
N SER A 727 30.50 23.03 -24.64
CA SER A 727 30.86 24.05 -25.62
C SER A 727 32.38 24.24 -25.76
N ARG A 728 32.81 24.61 -26.97
CA ARG A 728 34.22 24.93 -27.26
C ARG A 728 34.73 26.13 -26.44
N GLU A 729 33.84 27.07 -26.13
CA GLU A 729 34.17 28.27 -25.35
C GLU A 729 34.61 27.91 -23.93
N GLN A 730 33.90 27.01 -23.25
CA GLN A 730 34.29 26.54 -21.91
C GLN A 730 35.64 25.80 -21.93
N ALA A 731 35.89 24.98 -22.95
CA ALA A 731 37.20 24.34 -23.12
C ALA A 731 38.33 25.36 -23.36
N CYS A 732 38.06 26.46 -24.09
CA CYS A 732 39.00 27.55 -24.24
C CYS A 732 39.24 28.28 -22.91
N GLN A 733 38.18 28.61 -22.17
CA GLN A 733 38.28 29.26 -20.86
C GLN A 733 39.12 28.43 -19.88
N TRP A 734 38.91 27.10 -19.83
CA TRP A 734 39.72 26.19 -19.01
C TRP A 734 41.21 26.31 -19.36
N ARG A 735 41.55 26.19 -20.65
CA ARG A 735 42.94 26.31 -21.12
C ARG A 735 43.55 27.67 -20.81
N GLU A 736 42.80 28.76 -21.00
CA GLU A 736 43.26 30.11 -20.70
C GLU A 736 43.59 30.30 -19.21
N ILE A 737 42.81 29.68 -18.32
CA ILE A 737 43.06 29.70 -16.88
C ILE A 737 44.35 28.93 -16.56
N VAL A 738 44.51 27.71 -17.10
CA VAL A 738 45.73 26.90 -16.89
C VAL A 738 46.97 27.62 -17.44
N ASP A 739 46.89 28.20 -18.64
CA ASP A 739 47.98 28.97 -19.26
C ASP A 739 48.32 30.26 -18.49
N ARG A 740 47.32 30.88 -17.83
CA ARG A 740 47.54 32.03 -16.96
C ARG A 740 48.30 31.62 -15.69
N LEU A 741 47.90 30.51 -15.07
CA LEU A 741 48.60 29.98 -13.88
C LEU A 741 50.04 29.63 -14.21
N ARG A 742 50.30 28.96 -15.33
CA ARG A 742 51.66 28.64 -15.79
C ARG A 742 52.52 29.89 -15.98
N ARG A 743 51.97 30.96 -16.56
CA ARG A 743 52.68 32.25 -16.72
C ARG A 743 52.96 32.97 -15.40
N THR A 744 52.24 32.63 -14.34
CA THR A 744 52.39 33.26 -13.02
C THR A 744 53.51 32.62 -12.19
N LEU A 745 53.96 31.42 -12.56
CA LEU A 745 55.08 30.75 -11.90
C LEU A 745 56.41 31.48 -12.19
N PRO A 746 57.29 31.67 -11.19
CA PRO A 746 58.62 32.20 -11.42
C PRO A 746 59.41 31.25 -12.34
N GLY A 747 60.09 31.81 -13.35
CA GLY A 747 60.99 31.03 -14.20
C GLY A 747 62.16 30.45 -13.40
N PRO A 748 62.82 29.38 -13.87
CA PRO A 748 63.98 28.82 -13.18
C PRO A 748 65.01 29.94 -12.99
N GLY A 749 65.34 30.23 -11.72
CA GLY A 749 66.37 31.20 -11.39
C GLY A 749 67.69 30.83 -12.10
N PRO A 750 68.48 31.81 -12.56
CA PRO A 750 69.80 31.50 -13.10
C PRO A 750 70.62 30.79 -12.01
N ALA A 751 71.07 29.58 -12.32
CA ALA A 751 71.86 28.70 -11.45
C ALA A 751 73.19 29.32 -11.01
#